data_AF-A0A8S4B2P4-F1
#
_entry.id   AF-A0A8S4B2P4-F1
#
_cell.length_a   1.000
_cell.length_b   1.000
_cell.length_c   1.000
_cell.angle_alpha   90.00
_cell.angle_beta   90.00
_cell.angle_gamma   90.00
#
_symmetry.space_group_name_H-M   'P 1'
#
loop_
_entity.id
_entity.type
_entity.pdbx_description
1 polymer ?
#
loop_
_entity_poly.entity_id
_entity_poly.type
_entity_poly.pdbx_seq_one_letter_code
_entity_poly.pdbx_strand_id
1 'polypeptide(L)'
;MDQSKPPDHSAMTGVLWLGRGRGKPTEEFSLGRSRGLLLAAEAPGVGRTRSLLTPGDNSQGQVLSPFVEPVVARGRGLLLQPDDSGVGRARGLLPLAESKVSKPSYGQAPTLLSMFRGMGIETKTSLGRGTLVAEIGAAGDIGDVKPQGSPLSVTSTPEKGSPLGVTSTPERGSPLGVTSTPERGSPLGVTSTPESFHGPSLSPQLMVPMGRGAMPQLVMGRGRALPASFHIGHRQPSSPTPELTAPHCELSLKGAEPLVSTCEDSTVQSTIAPTKKELTMEAVHEPLKKAGTKGTPITIGANYISIRCKNEAVYQYHITFTPNVESMSMRFGMMKEHRSITGEVVAFDGSILYLPVKLSDGTVLRSLRRTDNEEVEIKIQMTKILPPNSDLCLPFYNVVLRRVMKLIGLKLVGRNHYDPESAVLLGKHRLQVWPGYSTCIKRTDGGLYLSVDVSHKVLRNDSVLDVMNTLYQQTKENFQDECTKELIGCIVITRYNNRTYRIDAIEWNKSPKDTFTLMDGTKTTFLEYYSKNYGITIKELNQPLLLHRPKERSRPGGKQIITGEILLVPELSFMTGIPDKMRKDFRAMKDLTMHINVSGEQHTHSIKQLLKNISSNQETAKELGRWGLQIGSEILMINGRTLPLETICLQSSSFQTGADMSWSREVVRVASISTIALNIWAIFYPHRCAEQAEELVSTFNKVAGPIGMRLERPIRVELRDDRTETYVKSIHSQLTSEPNLQLVVCILVGSRDDLYSAIKKLCCVKSPVPSQAINVRTISQQQKLRSIAQKILLQVNSKLGGELWTVSVPLKNLMVIGVDVHHDTSRSHQSVMGFVASVNSSLTRWYSRVTFQAPNEELINGLRVCLLAALKKYYEVNHNLPEKIVVYRDGVSDGQLKMVEQYEIPQLIKCFETFPSYEPKLVVIVVQKRISTTLYSCSSNAFGAPPPGTVVDHTVTHKDWMDFYLMAHQIRQGCGFPTHYISLYNTANLTPDHLQRLTFKMCHLYWNWPGTISVPAPCKYAHKLAYLSGQYLHSEPATQLSDKLFFL
;
A
#
# COMPACT_ATOMS: atom_id res chain seq x y z
N MET A 1 1.26 44.25 -52.41
CA MET A 1 -0.02 44.35 -53.14
C MET A 1 -0.80 43.06 -52.92
N ASP A 2 -2.12 43.10 -53.02
CA ASP A 2 -3.04 42.01 -52.64
C ASP A 2 -3.68 41.39 -53.91
N GLN A 3 -4.61 40.44 -53.71
CA GLN A 3 -5.53 39.78 -54.66
C GLN A 3 -5.06 38.46 -55.32
N SER A 4 -5.92 37.47 -55.61
CA SER A 4 -6.94 36.82 -54.73
C SER A 4 -7.58 35.57 -55.39
N LYS A 5 -7.41 34.39 -54.74
CA LYS A 5 -8.15 33.11 -54.86
C LYS A 5 -8.09 32.26 -56.17
N PRO A 6 -8.07 30.90 -56.05
CA PRO A 6 -8.10 29.92 -57.16
C PRO A 6 -9.52 29.31 -57.39
N PRO A 7 -9.66 28.30 -58.29
CA PRO A 7 -10.10 26.98 -57.78
C PRO A 7 -9.55 25.70 -58.50
N ASP A 8 -9.45 24.62 -57.71
CA ASP A 8 -9.74 23.19 -57.96
C ASP A 8 -9.06 22.21 -58.96
N HIS A 9 -9.04 20.96 -58.49
CA HIS A 9 -9.14 19.64 -59.16
C HIS A 9 -8.12 19.11 -60.22
N SER A 10 -7.12 18.37 -59.69
CA SER A 10 -6.75 16.97 -60.04
C SER A 10 -6.15 16.54 -61.42
N ALA A 11 -4.97 15.88 -61.29
CA ALA A 11 -4.48 14.67 -61.98
C ALA A 11 -3.53 14.77 -63.20
N MET A 12 -2.56 13.82 -63.23
CA MET A 12 -1.56 13.51 -64.30
C MET A 12 -0.51 14.62 -64.59
N THR A 13 0.74 14.37 -65.02
CA THR A 13 1.63 13.18 -65.21
C THR A 13 3.10 13.71 -65.22
N GLY A 14 4.20 12.96 -65.02
CA GLY A 14 4.45 11.53 -64.73
C GLY A 14 5.83 11.08 -65.28
N VAL A 15 6.15 9.77 -65.18
CA VAL A 15 7.20 9.02 -65.97
C VAL A 15 8.69 9.44 -65.70
N LEU A 16 9.80 8.69 -65.89
CA LEU A 16 10.25 7.38 -66.47
C LEU A 16 11.31 6.71 -65.53
N TRP A 17 11.75 5.43 -65.64
CA TRP A 17 11.17 4.12 -66.04
C TRP A 17 12.21 2.96 -65.87
N LEU A 18 11.87 1.75 -66.35
CA LEU A 18 12.69 0.50 -66.50
C LEU A 18 12.81 -0.41 -65.25
N GLY A 19 12.59 -1.74 -65.32
CA GLY A 19 12.32 -2.61 -66.49
C GLY A 19 11.65 -3.99 -66.18
N ARG A 20 11.48 -4.80 -67.24
CA ARG A 20 10.72 -6.09 -67.35
C ARG A 20 11.46 -7.27 -66.66
N GLY A 21 10.88 -8.47 -66.38
CA GLY A 21 9.49 -8.98 -66.49
C GLY A 21 9.39 -10.51 -66.82
N ARG A 22 8.31 -11.19 -66.37
CA ARG A 22 7.90 -12.62 -66.57
C ARG A 22 8.75 -13.75 -65.90
N GLY A 23 8.09 -14.80 -65.37
CA GLY A 23 8.73 -16.09 -65.06
C GLY A 23 8.06 -17.04 -64.02
N LYS A 24 7.66 -18.24 -64.45
CA LYS A 24 7.51 -19.55 -63.74
C LYS A 24 7.91 -20.63 -64.79
N PRO A 25 8.34 -21.88 -64.46
CA PRO A 25 7.97 -22.70 -63.29
C PRO A 25 9.10 -23.59 -62.66
N THR A 26 8.71 -24.46 -61.71
CA THR A 26 9.21 -25.83 -61.35
C THR A 26 10.71 -26.20 -61.13
N GLU A 27 10.95 -26.82 -59.94
CA GLU A 27 11.72 -28.08 -59.65
C GLU A 27 13.26 -28.17 -59.88
N GLU A 28 14.06 -28.83 -59.03
CA GLU A 28 13.94 -29.08 -57.56
C GLU A 28 15.33 -28.87 -56.85
N PHE A 29 16.26 -29.81 -56.58
CA PHE A 29 16.22 -31.29 -56.58
C PHE A 29 17.24 -31.93 -55.61
N SER A 30 16.80 -32.97 -54.87
CA SER A 30 17.59 -34.03 -54.20
C SER A 30 18.26 -33.72 -52.83
N LEU A 31 18.38 -34.65 -51.87
CA LEU A 31 17.77 -35.99 -51.63
C LEU A 31 17.99 -36.32 -50.13
N GLY A 32 17.16 -37.05 -49.37
CA GLY A 32 15.85 -37.67 -49.63
C GLY A 32 15.04 -37.67 -48.31
N ARG A 33 14.80 -38.76 -47.55
CA ARG A 33 14.73 -40.24 -47.67
C ARG A 33 14.71 -40.75 -46.20
N SER A 34 13.81 -41.54 -45.65
CA SER A 34 12.58 -42.25 -46.10
C SER A 34 11.68 -42.48 -44.84
N ARG A 35 10.55 -43.21 -44.77
CA ARG A 35 9.86 -44.16 -45.67
C ARG A 35 8.36 -44.26 -45.30
N GLY A 36 7.45 -43.66 -46.08
CA GLY A 36 6.00 -43.84 -45.93
C GLY A 36 5.34 -43.01 -44.82
N LEU A 37 4.07 -43.26 -44.44
CA LEU A 37 3.16 -44.33 -44.91
C LEU A 37 1.73 -43.80 -45.24
N LEU A 38 0.69 -44.60 -44.98
CA LEU A 38 -0.70 -44.50 -45.49
C LEU A 38 -1.71 -44.60 -44.32
N LEU A 39 -2.96 -44.09 -44.34
CA LEU A 39 -3.80 -43.33 -45.31
C LEU A 39 -4.75 -42.39 -44.45
N ALA A 40 -5.89 -41.77 -44.84
CA ALA A 40 -6.85 -41.94 -45.94
C ALA A 40 -7.57 -40.61 -46.35
N ALA A 41 -8.69 -40.73 -47.07
CA ALA A 41 -9.59 -39.71 -47.64
C ALA A 41 -10.84 -39.44 -46.74
N GLU A 42 -11.85 -38.59 -47.04
CA GLU A 42 -12.23 -37.88 -48.30
C GLU A 42 -13.17 -36.65 -48.06
N ALA A 43 -13.55 -35.93 -49.12
CA ALA A 43 -14.52 -34.80 -49.23
C ALA A 43 -15.06 -34.76 -50.70
N PRO A 44 -15.93 -33.83 -51.22
CA PRO A 44 -16.49 -32.56 -50.69
C PRO A 44 -18.00 -32.32 -51.06
N GLY A 45 -18.53 -31.07 -51.09
CA GLY A 45 -19.78 -30.75 -51.84
C GLY A 45 -20.54 -29.42 -51.63
N VAL A 46 -20.34 -28.46 -52.54
CA VAL A 46 -21.24 -27.42 -53.15
C VAL A 46 -22.61 -27.01 -52.50
N GLY A 47 -23.00 -25.72 -52.58
CA GLY A 47 -24.34 -25.17 -52.21
C GLY A 47 -25.08 -24.38 -53.32
N ARG A 48 -26.30 -23.85 -53.04
CA ARG A 48 -27.13 -23.04 -53.98
C ARG A 48 -28.16 -22.09 -53.29
N THR A 49 -29.00 -21.39 -54.06
CA THR A 49 -29.67 -20.11 -53.71
C THR A 49 -31.21 -20.04 -53.85
N ARG A 50 -31.83 -19.04 -53.19
CA ARG A 50 -33.09 -18.30 -53.53
C ARG A 50 -34.48 -18.97 -53.30
N SER A 51 -35.18 -18.46 -52.28
CA SER A 51 -36.54 -17.84 -52.28
C SER A 51 -37.68 -18.31 -53.22
N LEU A 52 -38.90 -18.54 -52.68
CA LEU A 52 -40.11 -17.69 -52.90
C LEU A 52 -41.43 -18.22 -52.25
N LEU A 53 -42.26 -17.26 -51.79
CA LEU A 53 -43.75 -17.20 -51.75
C LEU A 53 -44.66 -18.05 -50.81
N THR A 54 -45.88 -17.48 -50.67
CA THR A 54 -47.04 -17.81 -49.81
C THR A 54 -48.23 -18.38 -50.62
N PRO A 55 -49.26 -18.95 -49.97
CA PRO A 55 -50.52 -18.21 -49.70
C PRO A 55 -51.07 -18.46 -48.27
N GLY A 56 -52.15 -17.84 -47.77
CA GLY A 56 -53.04 -16.77 -48.26
C GLY A 56 -54.40 -16.80 -47.54
N ASP A 57 -54.91 -15.66 -47.06
CA ASP A 57 -56.07 -15.56 -46.14
C ASP A 57 -57.47 -15.59 -46.82
N ASN A 58 -58.52 -16.04 -46.09
CA ASN A 58 -59.58 -15.15 -45.52
C ASN A 58 -60.88 -15.86 -45.06
N SER A 59 -61.41 -15.41 -43.91
CA SER A 59 -62.84 -15.09 -43.69
C SER A 59 -63.00 -14.18 -42.45
N GLN A 60 -64.13 -13.47 -42.28
CA GLN A 60 -64.22 -12.22 -41.49
C GLN A 60 -65.18 -12.23 -40.28
N GLY A 61 -64.96 -11.30 -39.34
CA GLY A 61 -65.90 -10.84 -38.29
C GLY A 61 -65.16 -10.32 -37.03
N GLN A 62 -64.93 -9.02 -36.80
CA GLN A 62 -65.84 -7.89 -36.45
C GLN A 62 -66.51 -8.02 -35.05
N VAL A 63 -66.61 -6.99 -34.18
CA VAL A 63 -66.09 -5.59 -34.23
C VAL A 63 -65.95 -4.92 -32.82
N LEU A 64 -65.11 -3.87 -32.77
CA LEU A 64 -64.79 -2.80 -31.80
C LEU A 64 -65.54 -2.57 -30.44
N SER A 65 -64.78 -1.94 -29.53
CA SER A 65 -65.12 -1.26 -28.25
C SER A 65 -65.75 0.15 -28.43
N PRO A 66 -66.29 0.90 -27.40
CA PRO A 66 -65.45 1.57 -26.36
C PRO A 66 -66.08 2.01 -24.99
N PHE A 67 -65.18 2.53 -24.10
CA PHE A 67 -65.33 3.69 -23.17
C PHE A 67 -65.90 3.63 -21.71
N VAL A 68 -65.17 4.38 -20.84
CA VAL A 68 -65.54 5.12 -19.59
C VAL A 68 -65.73 4.36 -18.25
N GLU A 69 -65.21 5.01 -17.18
CA GLU A 69 -65.21 4.67 -15.75
C GLU A 69 -66.36 5.40 -15.01
N PRO A 70 -66.89 4.93 -13.85
CA PRO A 70 -66.56 5.64 -12.60
C PRO A 70 -66.57 4.82 -11.29
N VAL A 71 -66.23 5.50 -10.19
CA VAL A 71 -66.07 5.06 -8.79
C VAL A 71 -67.40 4.93 -8.01
N VAL A 72 -67.52 3.99 -7.04
CA VAL A 72 -68.16 4.24 -5.71
C VAL A 72 -67.94 3.15 -4.61
N ALA A 73 -67.80 3.66 -3.38
CA ALA A 73 -67.67 3.15 -2.01
C ALA A 73 -68.07 1.72 -1.49
N ARG A 74 -67.27 1.30 -0.47
CA ARG A 74 -67.61 0.70 0.87
C ARG A 74 -68.32 -0.67 1.02
N GLY A 75 -67.71 -1.52 1.87
CA GLY A 75 -68.35 -2.58 2.67
C GLY A 75 -67.57 -2.84 3.99
N ARG A 76 -68.22 -3.33 5.06
CA ARG A 76 -67.61 -3.59 6.39
C ARG A 76 -68.04 -4.94 6.99
N GLY A 77 -67.13 -5.57 7.74
CA GLY A 77 -67.36 -6.48 8.88
C GLY A 77 -66.06 -6.49 9.71
N LEU A 78 -66.02 -6.25 11.04
CA LEU A 78 -66.75 -6.82 12.18
C LEU A 78 -66.49 -8.35 12.30
N LEU A 79 -65.70 -8.89 13.24
CA LEU A 79 -65.43 -8.65 14.69
C LEU A 79 -66.30 -9.53 15.60
N LEU A 80 -65.65 -10.34 16.45
CA LEU A 80 -66.13 -10.82 17.75
C LEU A 80 -64.99 -11.48 18.57
N GLN A 81 -65.10 -11.40 19.89
CA GLN A 81 -64.35 -12.18 20.90
C GLN A 81 -65.36 -13.02 21.71
N PRO A 82 -64.87 -13.90 22.61
CA PRO A 82 -65.18 -13.78 24.05
C PRO A 82 -63.90 -13.47 24.87
N ASP A 83 -63.90 -12.75 26.00
CA ASP A 83 -64.65 -12.84 27.27
C ASP A 83 -64.16 -14.02 28.17
N ASP A 84 -64.05 -13.94 29.51
CA ASP A 84 -64.46 -12.88 30.47
C ASP A 84 -63.66 -12.89 31.81
N SER A 85 -63.71 -11.77 32.57
CA SER A 85 -63.57 -11.63 34.05
C SER A 85 -62.24 -11.98 34.77
N GLY A 86 -61.91 -11.43 35.95
CA GLY A 86 -62.49 -10.31 36.71
C GLY A 86 -62.07 -10.26 38.22
N VAL A 87 -61.95 -9.04 38.81
CA VAL A 87 -61.79 -8.74 40.28
C VAL A 87 -60.45 -9.14 40.96
N GLY A 88 -59.84 -8.40 41.90
CA GLY A 88 -60.05 -7.00 42.35
C GLY A 88 -59.34 -6.58 43.68
N ARG A 89 -58.96 -5.29 43.76
CA ARG A 89 -58.60 -4.44 44.94
C ARG A 89 -57.33 -4.71 45.80
N ALA A 90 -56.42 -3.74 45.67
CA ALA A 90 -55.15 -3.49 46.38
C ALA A 90 -55.17 -3.10 47.88
N ARG A 91 -54.03 -3.38 48.56
CA ARG A 91 -53.26 -2.54 49.51
C ARG A 91 -52.10 -3.40 50.10
N GLY A 92 -50.82 -3.01 50.19
CA GLY A 92 -50.07 -1.87 49.65
C GLY A 92 -48.80 -1.58 50.49
N LEU A 93 -47.62 -1.38 49.88
CA LEU A 93 -46.40 -0.84 50.52
C LEU A 93 -45.34 -0.39 49.47
N LEU A 94 -44.24 0.22 49.91
CA LEU A 94 -43.35 1.10 49.10
C LEU A 94 -42.28 0.37 48.24
N PRO A 95 -41.90 0.93 47.07
CA PRO A 95 -40.72 0.51 46.31
C PRO A 95 -39.46 1.35 46.66
N LEU A 96 -38.27 0.78 46.43
CA LEU A 96 -36.97 1.46 46.41
C LEU A 96 -36.30 1.24 45.04
N ALA A 97 -35.41 2.15 44.63
CA ALA A 97 -35.19 2.43 43.20
C ALA A 97 -34.01 1.69 42.55
N GLU A 98 -34.24 1.20 41.32
CA GLU A 98 -33.17 0.88 40.37
C GLU A 98 -32.88 2.07 39.43
N SER A 99 -31.59 2.36 39.19
CA SER A 99 -31.15 3.48 38.34
C SER A 99 -31.20 3.14 36.84
N LYS A 100 -31.92 3.96 36.07
CA LYS A 100 -32.04 3.80 34.60
C LYS A 100 -30.72 4.06 33.87
N VAL A 101 -30.04 3.00 33.42
CA VAL A 101 -28.99 3.11 32.38
C VAL A 101 -29.66 3.35 31.02
N SER A 102 -29.28 4.42 30.32
CA SER A 102 -29.88 4.82 29.04
C SER A 102 -29.43 3.92 27.88
N LYS A 103 -30.40 3.41 27.10
CA LYS A 103 -30.14 2.62 25.89
C LYS A 103 -29.59 3.52 24.75
N PRO A 104 -28.41 3.23 24.16
CA PRO A 104 -27.93 3.95 22.98
C PRO A 104 -28.71 3.55 21.72
N SER A 105 -29.14 4.55 20.93
CA SER A 105 -29.92 4.35 19.70
C SER A 105 -29.06 4.17 18.43
N TYR A 106 -29.68 3.70 17.35
CA TYR A 106 -29.00 3.15 16.17
C TYR A 106 -28.28 4.18 15.28
N GLY A 107 -27.01 3.88 14.96
CA GLY A 107 -26.71 3.39 13.61
C GLY A 107 -26.06 4.33 12.58
N GLN A 108 -24.72 4.38 12.56
CA GLN A 108 -23.93 4.59 11.34
C GLN A 108 -22.82 3.53 11.26
N ALA A 109 -22.37 3.15 10.04
CA ALA A 109 -21.34 2.13 9.84
C ALA A 109 -19.98 2.75 9.46
N PRO A 110 -18.84 2.10 9.79
CA PRO A 110 -17.56 2.80 9.89
C PRO A 110 -16.64 2.67 8.65
N THR A 111 -15.51 3.37 8.70
CA THR A 111 -14.54 3.52 7.62
C THR A 111 -13.70 2.25 7.40
N LEU A 112 -14.09 1.42 6.43
CA LEU A 112 -13.51 0.09 6.10
C LEU A 112 -11.98 -0.02 5.90
N LEU A 113 -11.24 1.09 5.86
CA LEU A 113 -9.81 1.11 5.54
C LEU A 113 -8.88 0.72 6.71
N SER A 114 -9.33 0.77 7.96
CA SER A 114 -8.56 0.31 9.13
C SER A 114 -8.79 -1.18 9.46
N MET A 115 -10.00 -1.69 9.21
CA MET A 115 -10.51 -2.96 9.79
C MET A 115 -9.95 -4.26 9.19
N PHE A 116 -9.16 -4.19 8.11
CA PHE A 116 -8.84 -5.37 7.30
C PHE A 116 -7.40 -5.91 7.45
N ARG A 117 -6.65 -5.49 8.47
CA ARG A 117 -5.34 -6.10 8.80
C ARG A 117 -5.55 -7.54 9.34
N GLY A 118 -4.61 -8.44 9.05
CA GLY A 118 -4.66 -9.86 9.47
C GLY A 118 -5.47 -10.81 8.58
N MET A 119 -6.60 -10.39 8.01
CA MET A 119 -7.50 -11.32 7.28
C MET A 119 -6.89 -11.95 6.01
N GLY A 120 -5.91 -11.29 5.37
CA GLY A 120 -5.30 -11.75 4.12
C GLY A 120 -6.11 -11.45 2.86
N ILE A 121 -6.92 -10.38 2.87
CA ILE A 121 -7.69 -9.94 1.69
C ILE A 121 -6.88 -8.93 0.87
N GLU A 122 -6.52 -9.31 -0.35
CA GLU A 122 -6.17 -8.34 -1.39
C GLU A 122 -7.39 -7.47 -1.72
N THR A 123 -7.26 -6.17 -1.47
CA THR A 123 -8.37 -5.23 -1.48
C THR A 123 -8.43 -4.46 -2.80
N LYS A 124 -9.08 -5.03 -3.81
CA LYS A 124 -9.66 -4.27 -4.92
C LYS A 124 -10.76 -3.35 -4.36
N THR A 125 -10.36 -2.17 -3.87
CA THR A 125 -11.23 -1.27 -3.10
C THR A 125 -11.73 -0.12 -3.94
N SER A 126 -12.97 -0.24 -4.41
CA SER A 126 -13.67 0.81 -5.14
C SER A 126 -14.22 1.90 -4.21
N LEU A 127 -14.23 3.12 -4.75
CA LEU A 127 -14.83 4.36 -4.22
C LEU A 127 -14.34 4.93 -2.87
N GLY A 128 -14.19 6.25 -2.85
CA GLY A 128 -14.54 7.02 -1.67
C GLY A 128 -16.06 7.21 -1.62
N ARG A 129 -16.68 7.04 -0.45
CA ARG A 129 -18.08 7.40 -0.21
C ARG A 129 -18.15 8.59 0.74
N GLY A 130 -18.69 9.71 0.27
CA GLY A 130 -19.11 10.79 1.17
C GLY A 130 -20.35 10.37 1.96
N THR A 131 -20.26 10.35 3.28
CA THR A 131 -21.41 10.17 4.19
C THR A 131 -21.49 11.39 5.12
N LEU A 132 -22.66 11.65 5.70
CA LEU A 132 -23.00 12.94 6.31
C LEU A 132 -22.81 12.96 7.83
N VAL A 133 -22.47 14.13 8.34
CA VAL A 133 -22.84 14.58 9.70
C VAL A 133 -24.22 15.23 9.59
N ALA A 134 -25.08 15.01 10.58
CA ALA A 134 -26.33 15.75 10.74
C ALA A 134 -26.12 16.83 11.81
N GLU A 135 -26.71 18.01 11.61
CA GLU A 135 -26.80 19.05 12.63
C GLU A 135 -28.26 19.29 13.01
N ILE A 136 -28.44 19.73 14.25
CA ILE A 136 -29.75 20.00 14.84
C ILE A 136 -30.16 21.42 14.46
N GLY A 137 -31.24 21.54 13.69
CA GLY A 137 -31.94 22.81 13.50
C GLY A 137 -32.92 23.05 14.65
N ALA A 138 -32.95 24.25 15.19
CA ALA A 138 -33.86 24.63 16.27
C ALA A 138 -35.30 24.88 15.77
N ALA A 139 -36.26 24.78 16.68
CA ALA A 139 -37.60 25.33 16.57
C ALA A 139 -37.97 26.00 17.90
N GLY A 140 -38.70 27.11 17.85
CA GLY A 140 -39.45 27.63 19.01
C GLY A 140 -40.74 26.81 19.22
N ASP A 141 -41.64 27.21 20.12
CA ASP A 141 -41.71 28.44 20.92
C ASP A 141 -42.61 28.20 22.16
N ILE A 142 -42.95 29.25 22.92
CA ILE A 142 -43.93 29.33 24.03
C ILE A 142 -43.39 28.86 25.41
N GLY A 143 -43.44 29.77 26.39
CA GLY A 143 -43.29 29.42 27.83
C GLY A 143 -42.63 30.52 28.68
N ASP A 144 -43.37 31.57 29.01
CA ASP A 144 -42.90 32.66 29.90
C ASP A 144 -42.91 32.24 31.39
N VAL A 145 -41.99 32.81 32.20
CA VAL A 145 -42.14 33.14 33.65
C VAL A 145 -40.79 33.59 34.26
N LYS A 146 -40.85 34.68 35.04
CA LYS A 146 -39.81 35.37 35.83
C LYS A 146 -39.99 35.06 37.35
N PRO A 147 -39.14 35.52 38.31
CA PRO A 147 -37.75 36.05 38.26
C PRO A 147 -36.85 35.54 39.45
N GLN A 148 -35.77 36.27 39.76
CA GLN A 148 -35.04 36.39 41.07
C GLN A 148 -34.00 35.31 41.49
N GLY A 149 -32.98 35.76 42.25
CA GLY A 149 -32.12 34.90 43.11
C GLY A 149 -30.60 35.12 43.05
N SER A 150 -30.03 35.95 43.93
CA SER A 150 -28.57 36.14 44.16
C SER A 150 -28.32 36.75 45.55
N PRO A 151 -27.11 36.79 46.15
CA PRO A 151 -25.87 36.00 46.00
C PRO A 151 -25.33 35.51 47.39
N LEU A 152 -24.00 35.62 47.66
CA LEU A 152 -23.16 35.37 48.87
C LEU A 152 -22.32 34.06 48.78
N SER A 153 -20.97 33.96 48.84
CA SER A 153 -19.85 34.57 49.63
C SER A 153 -19.68 34.00 51.05
N VAL A 154 -18.50 33.54 51.52
CA VAL A 154 -17.48 34.36 52.23
C VAL A 154 -16.18 33.56 52.60
N THR A 155 -14.98 34.15 52.35
CA THR A 155 -13.60 34.00 52.98
C THR A 155 -12.95 32.59 53.23
N SER A 156 -11.66 32.40 53.57
CA SER A 156 -10.53 33.31 53.95
C SER A 156 -9.13 32.72 53.62
N THR A 157 -8.08 33.56 53.57
CA THR A 157 -6.63 33.21 53.50
C THR A 157 -5.93 33.38 54.88
N PRO A 158 -4.66 32.94 55.06
CA PRO A 158 -3.42 33.70 54.76
C PRO A 158 -2.39 32.82 53.99
N GLU A 159 -1.09 33.06 53.76
CA GLU A 159 -0.12 34.18 53.47
C GLU A 159 1.17 33.47 52.91
N LYS A 160 2.37 34.00 52.56
CA LYS A 160 3.10 35.31 52.50
C LYS A 160 4.18 35.13 51.36
N GLY A 161 5.09 36.03 50.97
CA GLY A 161 5.44 37.41 51.33
C GLY A 161 6.38 38.02 50.25
N SER A 162 6.57 39.34 50.25
CA SER A 162 7.18 40.15 49.15
C SER A 162 8.66 40.55 49.43
N PRO A 163 9.40 41.39 48.63
CA PRO A 163 9.04 42.80 48.27
C PRO A 163 9.51 43.40 46.89
N LEU A 164 8.73 44.41 46.41
CA LEU A 164 9.09 45.65 45.66
C LEU A 164 9.93 45.58 44.34
N GLY A 165 9.75 46.44 43.32
CA GLY A 165 8.83 47.58 43.03
C GLY A 165 9.28 48.28 41.71
N VAL A 166 8.60 49.27 41.09
CA VAL A 166 7.29 49.92 41.31
C VAL A 166 6.90 50.76 40.05
N THR A 167 5.61 50.76 39.63
CA THR A 167 4.92 51.69 38.65
C THR A 167 5.46 51.83 37.20
N SER A 168 4.70 52.23 36.16
CA SER A 168 3.24 52.47 35.97
C SER A 168 2.83 52.35 34.47
N THR A 169 1.53 52.23 34.20
CA THR A 169 0.85 52.23 32.87
C THR A 169 0.02 53.53 32.70
N PRO A 170 -0.92 53.74 31.72
CA PRO A 170 -1.30 52.99 30.51
C PRO A 170 -1.51 53.90 29.22
N GLU A 171 -2.30 53.39 28.27
CA GLU A 171 -3.04 54.07 27.17
C GLU A 171 -2.28 54.34 25.84
N ARG A 172 -2.71 53.97 24.61
CA ARG A 172 -3.97 53.49 23.95
C ARG A 172 -4.70 54.58 23.13
N GLY A 173 -4.56 54.54 21.81
CA GLY A 173 -5.30 55.42 20.87
C GLY A 173 -5.28 54.93 19.41
N SER A 174 -6.43 55.03 18.74
CA SER A 174 -6.70 54.79 17.30
C SER A 174 -7.99 55.58 16.96
N PRO A 175 -8.58 55.60 15.73
CA PRO A 175 -8.15 55.13 14.40
C PRO A 175 -8.41 56.18 13.26
N LEU A 176 -8.37 55.76 11.98
CA LEU A 176 -8.93 56.43 10.76
C LEU A 176 -8.21 57.73 10.27
N GLY A 177 -8.19 58.09 8.98
CA GLY A 177 -8.48 57.32 7.75
C GLY A 177 -8.59 58.15 6.43
N VAL A 178 -8.36 57.47 5.29
CA VAL A 178 -9.00 57.66 3.94
C VAL A 178 -8.57 58.82 2.99
N THR A 179 -8.38 58.47 1.69
CA THR A 179 -8.25 59.33 0.45
C THR A 179 -7.04 60.29 0.30
N SER A 180 -6.51 60.63 -0.89
CA SER A 180 -6.73 60.16 -2.29
C SER A 180 -5.52 60.48 -3.23
N THR A 181 -5.50 59.86 -4.42
CA THR A 181 -4.64 60.13 -5.61
C THR A 181 -5.05 61.44 -6.35
N PRO A 182 -4.41 61.90 -7.48
CA PRO A 182 -3.40 61.32 -8.39
C PRO A 182 -2.14 62.25 -8.59
N GLU A 183 -1.33 62.33 -9.67
CA GLU A 183 -1.19 61.76 -11.05
C GLU A 183 0.34 61.63 -11.38
N ARG A 184 0.85 60.62 -12.11
CA ARG A 184 1.06 60.46 -13.59
C ARG A 184 2.24 61.26 -14.19
N GLY A 185 3.18 60.58 -14.88
CA GLY A 185 4.23 61.23 -15.67
C GLY A 185 5.38 60.32 -16.14
N SER A 186 5.54 60.15 -17.46
CA SER A 186 6.74 59.61 -18.15
C SER A 186 6.73 60.20 -19.58
N PRO A 187 7.88 60.47 -20.24
CA PRO A 187 8.54 59.43 -21.04
C PRO A 187 10.08 59.57 -21.26
N LEU A 188 10.66 58.59 -21.99
CA LEU A 188 11.76 58.62 -22.99
C LEU A 188 12.75 59.83 -23.05
N GLY A 189 14.07 59.68 -23.27
CA GLY A 189 14.91 58.51 -23.63
C GLY A 189 16.31 58.95 -24.15
N VAL A 190 16.95 58.15 -25.03
CA VAL A 190 18.23 58.41 -25.77
C VAL A 190 19.55 58.01 -25.06
N THR A 191 20.67 57.95 -25.80
CA THR A 191 21.81 57.00 -25.71
C THR A 191 23.21 57.62 -25.55
N SER A 192 24.14 56.92 -24.89
CA SER A 192 25.58 56.94 -25.27
C SER A 192 26.42 55.82 -24.62
N THR A 193 27.22 55.12 -25.43
CA THR A 193 28.49 54.44 -25.08
C THR A 193 29.66 55.34 -25.53
N PRO A 194 30.98 55.02 -25.40
CA PRO A 194 31.63 53.77 -24.93
C PRO A 194 32.81 53.95 -23.95
N GLU A 195 33.47 52.84 -23.58
CA GLU A 195 34.93 52.82 -23.42
C GLU A 195 35.48 51.40 -23.66
N SER A 196 36.76 51.25 -24.03
CA SER A 196 37.33 49.99 -24.53
C SER A 196 38.86 49.95 -24.55
N PHE A 197 39.48 48.79 -24.25
CA PHE A 197 40.90 48.51 -24.54
C PHE A 197 41.16 47.03 -24.94
N HIS A 198 42.27 46.79 -25.64
CA HIS A 198 42.71 45.52 -26.28
C HIS A 198 43.30 44.50 -25.26
N GLY A 199 43.57 43.20 -25.50
CA GLY A 199 43.75 42.36 -26.71
C GLY A 199 45.24 41.89 -26.87
N PRO A 200 45.62 40.85 -27.66
CA PRO A 200 44.85 39.83 -28.41
C PRO A 200 45.45 38.37 -28.46
N SER A 201 44.77 37.45 -29.19
CA SER A 201 45.31 36.23 -29.89
C SER A 201 45.70 34.98 -29.05
N LEU A 202 45.79 33.72 -29.55
CA LEU A 202 45.70 33.07 -30.89
C LEU A 202 44.88 31.75 -30.86
N SER A 203 44.60 31.13 -32.03
CA SER A 203 43.98 29.79 -32.21
C SER A 203 44.81 28.90 -33.17
N PRO A 204 44.62 27.55 -33.23
CA PRO A 204 43.73 26.96 -34.25
C PRO A 204 42.97 25.67 -33.80
N GLN A 205 42.69 24.70 -34.69
CA GLN A 205 41.54 23.75 -34.60
C GLN A 205 41.89 22.23 -34.77
N LEU A 206 40.86 21.38 -34.57
CA LEU A 206 40.55 20.05 -35.20
C LEU A 206 40.91 18.69 -34.53
N MET A 207 39.83 17.88 -34.40
CA MET A 207 39.68 16.39 -34.50
C MET A 207 40.23 15.39 -33.44
N VAL A 208 39.29 14.79 -32.66
CA VAL A 208 38.84 13.35 -32.69
C VAL A 208 39.94 12.26 -32.73
N PRO A 209 40.01 11.30 -31.75
CA PRO A 209 39.01 10.20 -31.68
C PRO A 209 38.66 9.63 -30.27
N MET A 210 37.87 8.54 -30.27
CA MET A 210 37.36 7.79 -29.11
C MET A 210 38.43 7.10 -28.25
N GLY A 211 38.10 6.86 -26.97
CA GLY A 211 38.71 5.82 -26.13
C GLY A 211 37.67 5.12 -25.23
N ARG A 212 37.64 3.78 -25.23
CA ARG A 212 36.85 2.98 -24.27
C ARG A 212 37.74 2.54 -23.11
N GLY A 213 37.26 2.66 -21.87
CA GLY A 213 37.88 2.09 -20.67
C GLY A 213 36.86 1.30 -19.85
N ALA A 214 37.28 0.17 -19.26
CA ALA A 214 36.41 -0.76 -18.55
C ALA A 214 36.73 -0.86 -17.03
N MET A 215 36.03 -1.75 -16.33
CA MET A 215 36.23 -2.06 -14.91
C MET A 215 37.67 -2.50 -14.56
N PRO A 216 37.99 -2.49 -13.27
CA PRO A 216 38.49 -3.73 -12.66
C PRO A 216 37.66 -4.19 -11.44
N GLN A 217 37.70 -5.49 -11.16
CA GLN A 217 37.20 -6.07 -9.90
C GLN A 217 38.10 -7.22 -9.40
N LEU A 218 38.31 -7.25 -8.08
CA LEU A 218 38.53 -8.45 -7.22
C LEU A 218 39.84 -9.27 -7.35
N VAL A 219 39.90 -10.29 -6.45
CA VAL A 219 40.88 -11.39 -6.28
C VAL A 219 42.05 -10.98 -5.36
N MET A 220 42.53 -11.78 -4.38
CA MET A 220 42.81 -13.24 -4.27
C MET A 220 42.60 -13.76 -2.81
N GLY A 221 42.63 -15.05 -2.44
CA GLY A 221 42.82 -16.37 -3.09
C GLY A 221 43.47 -17.36 -2.08
N ARG A 222 43.77 -18.65 -2.35
CA ARG A 222 43.65 -19.51 -3.56
C ARG A 222 42.60 -20.63 -3.30
N GLY A 223 42.76 -21.96 -3.32
CA GLY A 223 43.86 -22.94 -3.58
C GLY A 223 43.67 -24.19 -2.68
N ARG A 224 44.06 -25.45 -3.00
CA ARG A 224 44.59 -26.09 -4.22
C ARG A 224 44.53 -27.65 -4.07
N ALA A 225 43.90 -28.39 -4.97
CA ALA A 225 44.05 -29.86 -5.15
C ALA A 225 43.83 -30.25 -6.65
N LEU A 226 44.11 -31.51 -7.04
CA LEU A 226 44.44 -31.92 -8.44
C LEU A 226 43.47 -33.02 -9.02
N PRO A 227 43.76 -33.76 -10.12
CA PRO A 227 43.57 -33.30 -11.51
C PRO A 227 42.94 -34.33 -12.50
N ALA A 228 42.54 -33.89 -13.70
CA ALA A 228 42.49 -34.64 -14.99
C ALA A 228 41.79 -33.78 -16.09
N SER A 229 42.04 -33.81 -17.41
CA SER A 229 43.21 -34.02 -18.30
C SER A 229 42.66 -34.37 -19.70
N PHE A 230 42.83 -33.51 -20.72
CA PHE A 230 42.78 -33.89 -22.15
C PHE A 230 43.45 -32.78 -23.02
N HIS A 231 44.16 -33.18 -24.09
CA HIS A 231 44.70 -32.30 -25.15
C HIS A 231 43.66 -32.15 -26.29
N ILE A 232 43.79 -31.36 -27.38
CA ILE A 232 44.87 -30.98 -28.32
C ILE A 232 44.44 -29.63 -28.98
N GLY A 233 45.28 -28.71 -29.49
CA GLY A 233 46.75 -28.60 -29.65
C GLY A 233 47.12 -27.37 -30.54
N HIS A 234 48.41 -27.21 -30.89
CA HIS A 234 49.08 -26.30 -31.88
C HIS A 234 48.40 -24.98 -32.37
N ARG A 235 49.13 -23.86 -32.55
CA ARG A 235 50.45 -23.71 -33.22
C ARG A 235 51.18 -22.40 -32.80
N GLN A 236 52.51 -22.39 -32.92
CA GLN A 236 53.44 -21.22 -32.85
C GLN A 236 53.89 -20.84 -34.30
N PRO A 237 54.81 -19.87 -34.59
CA PRO A 237 55.68 -19.00 -33.75
C PRO A 237 55.40 -17.47 -34.00
N SER A 238 56.23 -16.43 -33.76
CA SER A 238 57.70 -16.26 -33.58
C SER A 238 58.10 -14.94 -32.83
N SER A 239 59.40 -14.78 -32.54
CA SER A 239 60.14 -13.70 -31.84
C SER A 239 60.82 -12.71 -32.85
N PRO A 240 61.70 -11.71 -32.52
CA PRO A 240 62.44 -11.41 -31.27
C PRO A 240 62.62 -9.92 -30.84
N THR A 241 63.47 -9.71 -29.82
CA THR A 241 64.11 -8.49 -29.22
C THR A 241 65.23 -7.87 -30.10
N PRO A 242 66.09 -6.86 -29.73
CA PRO A 242 66.39 -6.17 -28.42
C PRO A 242 66.55 -4.59 -28.59
N GLU A 243 67.31 -3.70 -27.89
CA GLU A 243 67.97 -3.55 -26.54
C GLU A 243 68.45 -2.08 -26.24
N LEU A 244 68.91 -1.77 -25.00
CA LEU A 244 69.83 -0.66 -24.54
C LEU A 244 69.39 0.83 -24.74
N THR A 245 69.87 1.91 -24.06
CA THR A 245 70.82 2.19 -22.93
C THR A 245 70.45 3.51 -22.19
N ALA A 246 71.08 3.84 -21.05
CA ALA A 246 70.96 5.13 -20.30
C ALA A 246 72.22 6.04 -20.47
N PRO A 247 72.26 7.33 -19.99
CA PRO A 247 72.85 7.62 -18.66
C PRO A 247 72.42 8.93 -17.90
N HIS A 248 72.76 9.00 -16.59
CA HIS A 248 73.24 10.13 -15.72
C HIS A 248 72.70 11.60 -15.77
N CYS A 249 72.76 12.46 -14.72
CA CYS A 249 72.80 12.33 -13.24
C CYS A 249 72.62 13.71 -12.51
N GLU A 250 72.88 13.75 -11.18
CA GLU A 250 72.92 14.89 -10.20
C GLU A 250 71.55 15.29 -9.56
N LEU A 251 71.27 15.05 -8.26
CA LEU A 251 71.84 15.53 -6.96
C LEU A 251 71.32 16.93 -6.55
N SER A 252 70.96 17.25 -5.29
CA SER A 252 70.69 16.48 -4.04
C SER A 252 70.10 17.43 -2.96
N LEU A 253 69.42 16.92 -1.92
CA LEU A 253 69.68 17.25 -0.48
C LEU A 253 68.58 16.74 0.49
N LYS A 254 69.00 15.84 1.40
CA LYS A 254 68.55 15.58 2.81
C LYS A 254 67.04 15.50 3.16
N GLY A 255 66.55 14.49 3.90
CA GLY A 255 67.19 13.24 4.37
C GLY A 255 66.85 12.88 5.83
N ALA A 256 66.29 11.70 6.04
CA ALA A 256 66.25 10.97 7.30
C ALA A 256 66.16 9.47 6.95
N GLU A 257 67.10 8.64 7.44
CA GLU A 257 67.37 7.31 6.88
C GLU A 257 66.75 6.16 7.69
N PRO A 258 66.29 5.08 7.03
CA PRO A 258 66.25 3.74 7.61
C PRO A 258 67.56 2.98 7.33
N LEU A 259 68.02 2.15 8.27
CA LEU A 259 69.18 1.28 8.08
C LEU A 259 68.79 -0.21 8.08
N VAL A 260 69.54 -0.99 7.32
CA VAL A 260 69.32 -2.43 7.07
C VAL A 260 70.37 -3.25 7.82
N SER A 261 70.00 -4.45 8.26
CA SER A 261 70.96 -5.50 8.62
C SER A 261 70.54 -6.86 8.04
N THR A 262 71.46 -7.51 7.34
CA THR A 262 71.35 -8.86 6.77
C THR A 262 71.48 -9.96 7.83
N CYS A 263 70.94 -11.15 7.57
CA CYS A 263 71.56 -12.43 7.95
C CYS A 263 70.98 -13.60 7.12
N GLU A 264 71.77 -14.65 6.96
CA GLU A 264 71.39 -15.90 6.26
C GLU A 264 70.90 -16.99 7.23
N ASP A 265 70.60 -18.18 6.71
CA ASP A 265 69.98 -19.31 7.43
C ASP A 265 70.71 -19.79 8.69
N SER A 266 69.92 -20.14 9.72
CA SER A 266 70.22 -21.29 10.58
C SER A 266 68.96 -21.81 11.28
N THR A 267 68.88 -23.14 11.45
CA THR A 267 67.68 -23.84 11.93
C THR A 267 67.60 -23.96 13.45
N VAL A 268 66.52 -23.47 14.07
CA VAL A 268 66.06 -23.92 15.39
C VAL A 268 64.54 -24.05 15.39
N GLN A 269 64.00 -25.15 15.93
CA GLN A 269 62.57 -25.30 16.17
C GLN A 269 62.14 -24.53 17.42
N SER A 270 61.21 -23.58 17.30
CA SER A 270 60.54 -22.96 18.45
C SER A 270 59.01 -23.07 18.30
N THR A 271 58.36 -23.73 19.25
CA THR A 271 56.90 -23.93 19.30
C THR A 271 56.17 -22.64 19.66
N ILE A 272 55.86 -21.82 18.65
CA ILE A 272 54.94 -20.69 18.81
C ILE A 272 53.49 -21.19 18.67
N ALA A 273 52.81 -21.36 19.81
CA ALA A 273 51.38 -21.63 19.82
C ALA A 273 50.61 -20.43 19.22
N PRO A 274 49.56 -20.65 18.41
CA PRO A 274 48.83 -19.56 17.77
C PRO A 274 48.13 -18.71 18.84
N THR A 275 48.58 -17.47 18.99
CA THR A 275 47.96 -16.48 19.88
C THR A 275 46.49 -16.32 19.54
N LYS A 276 45.60 -16.77 20.44
CA LYS A 276 44.16 -16.61 20.29
C LYS A 276 43.85 -15.11 20.12
N LYS A 277 43.19 -14.73 19.02
CA LYS A 277 42.52 -13.43 18.95
C LYS A 277 41.42 -13.42 20.01
N GLU A 278 41.54 -12.54 20.98
CA GLU A 278 40.52 -12.36 22.01
C GLU A 278 39.24 -11.78 21.37
N LEU A 279 38.15 -12.55 21.41
CA LEU A 279 36.88 -12.17 20.80
C LEU A 279 36.11 -11.24 21.74
N THR A 280 36.29 -9.93 21.57
CA THR A 280 35.48 -8.90 22.24
C THR A 280 34.01 -8.95 21.77
N MET A 281 33.08 -8.56 22.64
CA MET A 281 31.66 -8.46 22.29
C MET A 281 31.42 -7.42 21.18
N GLU A 282 30.47 -7.70 20.29
CA GLU A 282 30.08 -6.79 19.20
C GLU A 282 29.52 -5.45 19.75
N ALA A 283 30.12 -4.34 19.32
CA ALA A 283 29.89 -3.02 19.91
C ALA A 283 28.45 -2.51 19.69
N VAL A 284 27.84 -1.97 20.75
CA VAL A 284 26.50 -1.38 20.70
C VAL A 284 26.62 0.10 20.37
N HIS A 285 26.46 0.46 19.08
CA HIS A 285 26.30 1.86 18.67
C HIS A 285 25.16 2.56 19.45
N GLU A 286 25.26 3.87 19.67
CA GLU A 286 24.15 4.66 20.22
C GLU A 286 23.04 4.88 19.16
N PRO A 287 21.77 5.13 19.56
CA PRO A 287 20.71 5.52 18.64
C PRO A 287 20.89 6.94 18.09
N LEU A 288 20.37 7.20 16.89
CA LEU A 288 20.35 8.55 16.30
C LEU A 288 19.50 9.53 17.14
N LYS A 289 20.01 10.75 17.36
CA LYS A 289 19.28 11.85 18.05
C LYS A 289 18.21 12.45 17.14
N LYS A 290 17.08 11.75 17.05
CA LYS A 290 15.95 12.04 16.15
C LYS A 290 14.70 12.62 16.83
N ALA A 291 14.71 12.76 18.15
CA ALA A 291 13.59 13.33 18.90
C ALA A 291 13.39 14.84 18.58
N GLY A 292 12.18 15.20 18.17
CA GLY A 292 11.72 16.58 18.03
C GLY A 292 11.31 17.22 19.36
N THR A 293 11.06 18.53 19.33
CA THR A 293 10.88 19.40 20.50
C THR A 293 9.56 20.16 20.52
N LYS A 294 8.79 20.19 19.41
CA LYS A 294 7.58 21.01 19.29
C LYS A 294 6.30 20.22 19.55
N GLY A 295 5.26 20.92 20.02
CA GLY A 295 3.99 20.30 20.42
C GLY A 295 3.92 20.00 21.92
N THR A 296 2.74 19.60 22.38
CA THR A 296 2.44 19.36 23.80
C THR A 296 2.76 17.91 24.18
N PRO A 297 3.46 17.62 25.28
CA PRO A 297 3.72 16.25 25.70
C PRO A 297 2.43 15.50 26.04
N ILE A 298 2.37 14.21 25.70
CA ILE A 298 1.24 13.32 25.96
C ILE A 298 1.73 11.90 26.26
N THR A 299 1.12 11.24 27.25
CA THR A 299 1.43 9.84 27.60
C THR A 299 0.68 8.89 26.67
N ILE A 300 1.42 8.07 25.93
CA ILE A 300 0.90 7.16 24.91
C ILE A 300 1.24 5.71 25.29
N GLY A 301 0.25 4.83 25.21
CA GLY A 301 0.50 3.38 25.24
C GLY A 301 0.85 2.88 23.84
N ALA A 302 1.73 1.89 23.73
CA ALA A 302 2.05 1.19 22.49
C ALA A 302 1.89 -0.33 22.65
N ASN A 303 1.53 -1.03 21.57
CA ASN A 303 1.33 -2.49 21.56
C ASN A 303 2.64 -3.32 21.56
N TYR A 304 3.61 -2.85 22.34
CA TYR A 304 4.95 -3.40 22.52
C TYR A 304 5.08 -3.83 23.98
N ILE A 305 5.76 -4.94 24.23
CA ILE A 305 6.01 -5.46 25.58
C ILE A 305 7.50 -5.66 25.74
N SER A 306 8.07 -5.12 26.83
CA SER A 306 9.51 -5.19 27.09
C SER A 306 9.98 -6.65 27.24
N ILE A 307 11.06 -7.01 26.56
CA ILE A 307 11.78 -8.26 26.81
C ILE A 307 13.06 -7.94 27.56
N ARG A 308 13.22 -8.53 28.74
CA ARG A 308 14.49 -8.49 29.49
C ARG A 308 15.27 -9.77 29.18
N CYS A 309 16.55 -9.62 28.90
CA CYS A 309 17.48 -10.73 28.75
C CYS A 309 18.25 -10.92 30.07
N LYS A 310 18.28 -12.14 30.60
CA LYS A 310 19.05 -12.51 31.81
C LYS A 310 20.47 -12.95 31.51
N ASN A 311 20.70 -13.46 30.30
CA ASN A 311 22.03 -13.84 29.84
C ASN A 311 22.81 -12.59 29.46
N GLU A 312 24.11 -12.56 29.69
CA GLU A 312 24.97 -11.43 29.32
C GLU A 312 25.33 -11.43 27.83
N ALA A 313 25.39 -12.61 27.21
CA ALA A 313 25.77 -12.79 25.81
C ALA A 313 25.06 -13.99 25.16
N VAL A 314 25.12 -14.04 23.82
CA VAL A 314 24.83 -15.21 22.99
C VAL A 314 26.09 -15.53 22.18
N TYR A 315 26.50 -16.80 22.17
CA TYR A 315 27.75 -17.24 21.56
C TYR A 315 27.47 -17.85 20.19
N GLN A 316 28.14 -17.33 19.16
CA GLN A 316 28.07 -17.83 17.79
C GLN A 316 29.30 -18.69 17.48
N TYR A 317 29.04 -19.88 16.93
CA TYR A 317 30.05 -20.84 16.51
C TYR A 317 29.85 -21.22 15.04
N HIS A 318 30.95 -21.44 14.32
CA HIS A 318 30.95 -22.18 13.06
C HIS A 318 31.12 -23.68 13.35
N ILE A 319 30.47 -24.52 12.54
CA ILE A 319 30.55 -25.97 12.63
C ILE A 319 31.02 -26.56 11.30
N THR A 320 32.10 -27.32 11.36
CA THR A 320 32.65 -28.07 10.22
C THR A 320 32.47 -29.57 10.47
N PHE A 321 32.02 -30.30 9.46
CA PHE A 321 31.85 -31.76 9.48
C PHE A 321 32.94 -32.40 8.62
N THR A 322 33.70 -33.35 9.16
CA THR A 322 34.80 -34.03 8.48
C THR A 322 34.65 -35.55 8.66
N PRO A 323 34.38 -36.33 7.60
CA PRO A 323 34.11 -35.90 6.22
C PRO A 323 32.83 -35.07 6.07
N ASN A 324 32.72 -34.32 4.96
CA ASN A 324 31.63 -33.38 4.73
C ASN A 324 30.28 -34.10 4.53
N VAL A 325 29.37 -33.90 5.49
CA VAL A 325 27.98 -34.35 5.40
C VAL A 325 27.15 -33.34 4.60
N GLU A 326 26.75 -33.67 3.38
CA GLU A 326 25.86 -32.80 2.59
C GLU A 326 24.43 -32.71 3.15
N SER A 327 23.94 -33.78 3.77
CA SER A 327 22.55 -33.88 4.17
C SER A 327 22.27 -33.00 5.40
N MET A 328 21.58 -31.89 5.18
CA MET A 328 21.15 -30.96 6.23
C MET A 328 20.45 -31.70 7.39
N SER A 329 19.53 -32.62 7.08
CA SER A 329 18.82 -33.43 8.08
C SER A 329 19.74 -34.33 8.90
N MET A 330 20.83 -34.84 8.32
CA MET A 330 21.85 -35.60 9.06
C MET A 330 22.65 -34.69 9.98
N ARG A 331 23.09 -33.51 9.52
CA ARG A 331 23.76 -32.50 10.38
C ARG A 331 22.91 -32.15 11.60
N PHE A 332 21.61 -31.92 11.41
CA PHE A 332 20.66 -31.69 12.51
C PHE A 332 20.49 -32.90 13.44
N GLY A 333 20.56 -34.12 12.90
CA GLY A 333 20.53 -35.36 13.70
C GLY A 333 21.77 -35.51 14.58
N MET A 334 22.96 -35.40 13.99
CA MET A 334 24.25 -35.48 14.67
C MET A 334 24.38 -34.41 15.77
N MET A 335 24.01 -33.16 15.47
CA MET A 335 24.01 -32.09 16.48
C MET A 335 23.00 -32.31 17.61
N LYS A 336 21.91 -33.05 17.37
CA LYS A 336 20.90 -33.39 18.39
C LYS A 336 21.37 -34.52 19.32
N GLU A 337 22.25 -35.40 18.85
CA GLU A 337 22.85 -36.47 19.66
C GLU A 337 23.78 -35.89 20.75
N HIS A 338 24.54 -34.83 20.43
CA HIS A 338 25.43 -34.15 21.37
C HIS A 338 24.77 -33.10 22.28
N ARG A 339 23.48 -33.25 22.57
CA ARG A 339 22.69 -32.35 23.44
C ARG A 339 23.21 -32.22 24.87
N SER A 340 23.95 -33.20 25.37
CA SER A 340 24.63 -33.13 26.67
C SER A 340 25.71 -32.04 26.72
N ILE A 341 26.33 -31.72 25.56
CA ILE A 341 27.44 -30.76 25.46
C ILE A 341 26.94 -29.42 24.92
N THR A 342 26.07 -29.42 23.91
CA THR A 342 25.48 -28.18 23.38
C THR A 342 24.36 -27.59 24.23
N GLY A 343 23.90 -28.33 25.25
CA GLY A 343 22.72 -28.01 26.05
C GLY A 343 21.39 -28.36 25.39
N GLU A 344 20.29 -28.21 26.14
CA GLU A 344 18.93 -28.54 25.67
C GLU A 344 18.49 -27.72 24.45
N VAL A 345 19.02 -26.49 24.33
CA VAL A 345 18.55 -25.43 23.45
C VAL A 345 19.67 -24.90 22.58
N VAL A 346 19.44 -25.03 21.28
CA VAL A 346 20.37 -24.69 20.22
C VAL A 346 19.61 -23.97 19.11
N ALA A 347 20.20 -22.96 18.49
CA ALA A 347 19.76 -22.45 17.19
C ALA A 347 20.84 -22.75 16.16
N PHE A 348 20.62 -23.78 15.35
CA PHE A 348 21.55 -24.26 14.34
C PHE A 348 20.91 -24.11 12.95
N ASP A 349 21.68 -23.68 11.94
CA ASP A 349 21.21 -23.54 10.56
C ASP A 349 21.78 -24.58 9.58
N GLY A 350 22.73 -25.40 10.04
CA GLY A 350 23.50 -26.35 9.22
C GLY A 350 25.01 -26.08 9.18
N SER A 351 25.46 -24.85 9.46
CA SER A 351 26.88 -24.47 9.50
C SER A 351 27.22 -23.43 10.58
N ILE A 352 26.23 -22.74 11.14
CA ILE A 352 26.35 -21.79 12.24
C ILE A 352 25.43 -22.24 13.39
N LEU A 353 25.98 -22.25 14.60
CA LEU A 353 25.30 -22.56 15.85
C LEU A 353 25.32 -21.33 16.77
N TYR A 354 24.17 -20.98 17.32
CA TYR A 354 24.04 -20.00 18.40
C TYR A 354 23.62 -20.71 19.70
N LEU A 355 24.32 -20.40 20.79
CA LEU A 355 24.05 -20.93 22.12
C LEU A 355 23.87 -19.81 23.18
N PRO A 356 23.00 -20.02 24.18
CA PRO A 356 22.92 -19.17 25.36
C PRO A 356 24.09 -19.38 26.35
N VAL A 357 24.91 -20.42 26.18
CA VAL A 357 26.01 -20.83 27.09
C VAL A 357 27.33 -20.88 26.32
N LYS A 358 28.44 -20.56 26.99
CA LYS A 358 29.79 -20.64 26.44
C LYS A 358 30.31 -22.07 26.48
N LEU A 359 30.70 -22.62 25.34
CA LEU A 359 31.44 -23.88 25.23
C LEU A 359 32.94 -23.64 25.48
N SER A 360 33.66 -24.70 25.82
CA SER A 360 35.12 -24.74 25.75
C SER A 360 35.63 -24.43 24.33
N ASP A 361 36.74 -23.70 24.26
CA ASP A 361 37.36 -23.35 22.96
C ASP A 361 37.85 -24.61 22.24
N GLY A 362 37.44 -24.78 20.99
CA GLY A 362 37.90 -25.90 20.16
C GLY A 362 37.22 -27.24 20.46
N THR A 363 36.01 -27.24 21.03
CA THR A 363 35.19 -28.44 21.20
C THR A 363 35.09 -29.24 19.89
N VAL A 364 35.59 -30.49 19.93
CA VAL A 364 35.43 -31.48 18.86
C VAL A 364 34.51 -32.57 19.37
N LEU A 365 33.52 -32.95 18.54
CA LEU A 365 32.56 -34.02 18.80
C LEU A 365 32.69 -35.09 17.71
N ARG A 366 32.15 -36.28 17.93
CA ARG A 366 32.15 -37.37 16.95
C ARG A 366 30.80 -38.09 16.93
N SER A 367 30.21 -38.25 15.75
CA SER A 367 28.94 -38.98 15.53
C SER A 367 29.07 -39.92 14.32
N LEU A 368 28.33 -41.02 14.32
CA LEU A 368 28.35 -42.02 13.24
C LEU A 368 27.33 -41.65 12.15
N ARG A 369 27.75 -41.59 10.89
CA ARG A 369 26.88 -41.27 9.76
C ARG A 369 25.97 -42.46 9.44
N ARG A 370 24.68 -42.30 9.73
CA ARG A 370 23.64 -43.36 9.67
C ARG A 370 23.40 -44.05 8.31
N THR A 371 24.11 -43.68 7.24
CA THR A 371 24.03 -44.32 5.92
C THR A 371 25.05 -45.45 5.73
N ASP A 372 26.15 -45.41 6.47
CA ASP A 372 27.36 -46.20 6.21
C ASP A 372 28.18 -46.47 7.50
N ASN A 373 27.81 -45.84 8.61
CA ASN A 373 28.49 -45.83 9.91
C ASN A 373 29.90 -45.24 9.87
N GLU A 374 30.22 -44.37 8.91
CA GLU A 374 31.48 -43.61 8.92
C GLU A 374 31.53 -42.64 10.12
N GLU A 375 32.67 -42.57 10.82
CA GLU A 375 32.88 -41.64 11.93
C GLU A 375 33.08 -40.21 11.39
N VAL A 376 32.19 -39.30 11.79
CA VAL A 376 32.26 -37.88 11.39
C VAL A 376 32.72 -37.04 12.57
N GLU A 377 33.88 -36.41 12.42
CA GLU A 377 34.36 -35.36 13.31
C GLU A 377 33.55 -34.08 13.09
N ILE A 378 33.03 -33.51 14.18
CA ILE A 378 32.24 -32.28 14.19
C ILE A 378 33.00 -31.24 15.00
N LYS A 379 33.65 -30.31 14.30
CA LYS A 379 34.53 -29.30 14.88
C LYS A 379 33.75 -28.01 15.11
N ILE A 380 33.66 -27.58 16.37
CA ILE A 380 32.93 -26.37 16.78
C ILE A 380 33.93 -25.27 17.14
N GLN A 381 33.90 -24.15 16.41
CA GLN A 381 34.81 -23.02 16.59
C GLN A 381 34.01 -21.75 16.87
N MET A 382 34.32 -21.03 17.96
CA MET A 382 33.67 -19.75 18.26
C MET A 382 34.07 -18.69 17.23
N THR A 383 33.11 -17.88 16.79
CA THR A 383 33.31 -16.84 15.77
C THR A 383 32.90 -15.45 16.23
N LYS A 384 31.86 -15.32 17.07
CA LYS A 384 31.44 -14.05 17.68
C LYS A 384 30.86 -14.24 19.08
N ILE A 385 31.03 -13.21 19.91
CA ILE A 385 30.23 -13.00 21.13
C ILE A 385 29.24 -11.86 20.82
N LEU A 386 27.95 -12.17 20.85
CA LEU A 386 26.88 -11.26 20.49
C LEU A 386 26.15 -10.76 21.76
N PRO A 387 25.79 -9.47 21.85
CA PRO A 387 24.85 -9.03 22.88
C PRO A 387 23.49 -9.72 22.66
N PRO A 388 22.73 -10.08 23.71
CA PRO A 388 21.45 -10.80 23.58
C PRO A 388 20.38 -10.02 22.80
N ASN A 389 20.53 -8.69 22.70
CA ASN A 389 19.64 -7.84 21.90
C ASN A 389 20.10 -7.67 20.43
N SER A 390 21.11 -8.42 19.96
CA SER A 390 21.59 -8.36 18.58
C SER A 390 20.51 -8.79 17.58
N ASP A 391 20.47 -8.11 16.43
CA ASP A 391 19.51 -8.39 15.35
C ASP A 391 19.71 -9.80 14.75
N LEU A 392 20.91 -10.37 14.88
CA LEU A 392 21.20 -11.77 14.53
C LEU A 392 20.44 -12.79 15.41
N CYS A 393 19.97 -12.38 16.60
CA CYS A 393 19.23 -13.25 17.51
C CYS A 393 17.71 -13.26 17.23
N LEU A 394 17.19 -12.21 16.60
CA LEU A 394 15.75 -12.05 16.29
C LEU A 394 15.15 -13.23 15.49
N PRO A 395 15.81 -13.84 14.48
CA PRO A 395 15.22 -14.93 13.71
C PRO A 395 14.86 -16.16 14.56
N PHE A 396 15.73 -16.56 15.50
CA PHE A 396 15.49 -17.72 16.35
C PHE A 396 14.66 -17.37 17.59
N TYR A 397 14.72 -16.15 18.14
CA TYR A 397 13.73 -15.71 19.12
C TYR A 397 12.30 -15.74 18.56
N ASN A 398 12.12 -15.40 17.28
CA ASN A 398 10.84 -15.59 16.57
C ASN A 398 10.52 -17.07 16.25
N VAL A 399 11.43 -18.04 16.44
CA VAL A 399 11.12 -19.48 16.48
C VAL A 399 10.62 -19.89 17.88
N VAL A 400 11.31 -19.45 18.93
CA VAL A 400 10.93 -19.68 20.34
C VAL A 400 9.51 -19.18 20.59
N LEU A 401 9.20 -17.96 20.16
CA LEU A 401 7.87 -17.38 20.26
C LEU A 401 6.79 -18.24 19.57
N ARG A 402 7.05 -18.76 18.37
CA ARG A 402 6.11 -19.66 17.67
C ARG A 402 5.88 -20.96 18.43
N ARG A 403 6.89 -21.48 19.16
CA ARG A 403 6.71 -22.62 20.06
C ARG A 403 5.88 -22.26 21.28
N VAL A 404 6.16 -21.12 21.93
CA VAL A 404 5.36 -20.59 23.06
C VAL A 404 3.88 -20.44 22.68
N MET A 405 3.59 -19.86 21.52
CA MET A 405 2.21 -19.71 21.02
C MET A 405 1.50 -21.05 20.81
N LYS A 406 2.23 -22.09 20.35
CA LYS A 406 1.69 -23.46 20.24
C LYS A 406 1.41 -24.10 21.61
N LEU A 407 2.25 -23.85 22.62
CA LEU A 407 2.09 -24.39 23.98
C LEU A 407 0.88 -23.81 24.72
N ILE A 408 0.46 -22.58 24.39
CA ILE A 408 -0.81 -21.99 24.85
C ILE A 408 -2.00 -22.30 23.93
N GLY A 409 -1.92 -23.38 23.13
CA GLY A 409 -3.02 -23.90 22.31
C GLY A 409 -3.21 -23.24 20.94
N LEU A 410 -2.64 -22.05 20.68
CA LEU A 410 -2.88 -21.32 19.43
C LEU A 410 -2.32 -22.06 18.20
N LYS A 411 -3.04 -22.00 17.09
CA LYS A 411 -2.67 -22.61 15.81
C LYS A 411 -2.09 -21.55 14.85
N LEU A 412 -0.95 -21.83 14.24
CA LEU A 412 -0.30 -20.94 13.26
C LEU A 412 -1.04 -21.00 11.92
N VAL A 413 -1.55 -19.85 11.44
CA VAL A 413 -2.14 -19.70 10.09
C VAL A 413 -1.36 -18.60 9.34
N GLY A 414 -0.57 -19.01 8.35
CA GLY A 414 0.29 -18.12 7.58
C GLY A 414 1.47 -17.57 8.40
N ARG A 415 1.28 -16.39 9.01
CA ARG A 415 2.27 -15.72 9.89
C ARG A 415 1.76 -15.42 11.31
N ASN A 416 0.46 -15.56 11.55
CA ASN A 416 -0.21 -15.18 12.81
C ASN A 416 -0.73 -16.42 13.54
N HIS A 417 -0.94 -16.30 14.85
CA HIS A 417 -1.44 -17.37 15.70
C HIS A 417 -2.90 -17.11 16.05
N TYR A 418 -3.77 -18.10 15.84
CA TYR A 418 -5.22 -17.95 16.05
C TYR A 418 -5.75 -19.05 16.96
N ASP A 419 -6.87 -18.75 17.61
CA ASP A 419 -7.63 -19.68 18.43
C ASP A 419 -8.87 -20.19 17.67
N PRO A 420 -8.92 -21.48 17.26
CA PRO A 420 -10.10 -22.09 16.65
C PRO A 420 -11.18 -22.48 17.67
N GLU A 421 -10.85 -22.52 18.96
CA GLU A 421 -11.73 -22.97 20.04
C GLU A 421 -12.59 -21.77 20.52
N SER A 422 -12.01 -20.59 20.66
CA SER A 422 -12.72 -19.31 20.88
C SER A 422 -13.37 -18.69 19.61
N ALA A 423 -13.72 -19.51 18.62
CA ALA A 423 -14.06 -19.03 17.27
C ALA A 423 -15.55 -18.66 17.08
N VAL A 424 -15.82 -17.38 16.77
CA VAL A 424 -17.19 -16.84 16.63
C VAL A 424 -17.85 -17.27 15.32
N LEU A 425 -19.04 -17.88 15.39
CA LEU A 425 -19.81 -18.34 14.24
C LEU A 425 -20.88 -17.32 13.79
N LEU A 426 -20.72 -16.79 12.58
CA LEU A 426 -21.68 -15.88 11.94
C LEU A 426 -22.60 -16.67 11.02
N GLY A 427 -23.47 -17.49 11.60
CA GLY A 427 -24.31 -18.48 10.89
C GLY A 427 -25.09 -17.91 9.70
N LYS A 428 -25.66 -16.71 9.85
CA LYS A 428 -26.40 -15.97 8.78
C LYS A 428 -25.61 -15.76 7.49
N HIS A 429 -24.28 -15.79 7.55
CA HIS A 429 -23.38 -15.54 6.42
C HIS A 429 -22.41 -16.70 6.15
N ARG A 430 -22.60 -17.85 6.82
CA ARG A 430 -21.69 -19.01 6.78
C ARG A 430 -20.22 -18.66 7.01
N LEU A 431 -19.94 -17.65 7.83
CA LEU A 431 -18.58 -17.28 8.22
C LEU A 431 -18.24 -17.75 9.63
N GLN A 432 -16.95 -17.93 9.87
CA GLN A 432 -16.37 -18.06 11.21
C GLN A 432 -15.23 -17.04 11.35
N VAL A 433 -15.12 -16.43 12.53
CA VAL A 433 -14.08 -15.46 12.87
C VAL A 433 -13.23 -16.05 13.98
N TRP A 434 -11.97 -16.40 13.68
CA TRP A 434 -11.03 -16.88 14.68
C TRP A 434 -10.29 -15.67 15.27
N PRO A 435 -10.38 -15.41 16.59
CA PRO A 435 -9.53 -14.42 17.25
C PRO A 435 -8.07 -14.90 17.29
N GLY A 436 -7.13 -13.99 17.53
CA GLY A 436 -5.72 -14.32 17.49
C GLY A 436 -4.80 -13.11 17.52
N TYR A 437 -3.51 -13.37 17.29
CA TYR A 437 -2.43 -12.42 17.48
C TYR A 437 -1.40 -12.51 16.35
N SER A 438 -1.05 -11.36 15.77
CA SER A 438 0.20 -11.18 15.03
C SER A 438 1.28 -10.80 16.04
N THR A 439 2.36 -11.59 16.10
CA THR A 439 3.37 -11.45 17.16
C THR A 439 4.77 -11.51 16.57
N CYS A 440 5.61 -10.54 16.90
CA CYS A 440 6.98 -10.45 16.38
C CYS A 440 7.93 -9.83 17.41
N ILE A 441 9.05 -10.49 17.67
CA ILE A 441 10.15 -9.92 18.46
C ILE A 441 10.99 -9.03 17.53
N LYS A 442 11.17 -7.77 17.93
CA LYS A 442 11.91 -6.73 17.21
C LYS A 442 12.90 -6.03 18.14
N ARG A 443 14.02 -5.57 17.57
CA ARG A 443 14.86 -4.53 18.16
C ARG A 443 14.35 -3.16 17.73
N THR A 444 14.38 -2.19 18.63
CA THR A 444 14.13 -0.76 18.39
C THR A 444 15.17 0.07 19.12
N ASP A 445 15.13 1.39 18.97
CA ASP A 445 16.01 2.30 19.71
C ASP A 445 15.84 2.22 21.24
N GLY A 446 14.66 1.79 21.73
CA GLY A 446 14.42 1.50 23.16
C GLY A 446 14.90 0.13 23.65
N GLY A 447 15.41 -0.75 22.77
CA GLY A 447 15.89 -2.08 23.14
C GLY A 447 15.14 -3.23 22.46
N LEU A 448 14.84 -4.30 23.21
CA LEU A 448 14.22 -5.53 22.70
C LEU A 448 12.76 -5.64 23.15
N TYR A 449 11.85 -5.78 22.19
CA TYR A 449 10.41 -5.81 22.44
C TYR A 449 9.69 -6.93 21.69
N LEU A 450 8.63 -7.45 22.32
CA LEU A 450 7.60 -8.23 21.66
C LEU A 450 6.50 -7.27 21.18
N SER A 451 6.34 -7.10 19.87
CA SER A 451 5.17 -6.43 19.28
C SER A 451 4.02 -7.43 19.16
N VAL A 452 2.82 -7.06 19.63
CA VAL A 452 1.60 -7.88 19.61
C VAL A 452 0.45 -7.07 19.03
N ASP A 453 -0.15 -7.53 17.94
CA ASP A 453 -1.36 -6.94 17.37
C ASP A 453 -2.50 -7.98 17.36
N VAL A 454 -3.68 -7.59 17.87
CA VAL A 454 -4.86 -8.46 17.91
C VAL A 454 -5.43 -8.58 16.50
N SER A 455 -5.45 -9.79 15.95
CA SER A 455 -5.79 -10.04 14.54
C SER A 455 -6.86 -11.12 14.40
N HIS A 456 -7.81 -10.90 13.49
CA HIS A 456 -8.93 -11.81 13.26
C HIS A 456 -8.78 -12.51 11.90
N LYS A 457 -8.97 -13.83 11.88
CA LYS A 457 -9.02 -14.61 10.63
C LYS A 457 -10.47 -14.94 10.29
N VAL A 458 -10.95 -14.35 9.19
CA VAL A 458 -12.26 -14.68 8.62
C VAL A 458 -12.12 -15.87 7.68
N LEU A 459 -12.82 -16.95 8.01
CA LEU A 459 -12.92 -18.19 7.23
C LEU A 459 -14.38 -18.40 6.79
N ARG A 460 -14.58 -19.06 5.65
CA ARG A 460 -15.91 -19.53 5.23
C ARG A 460 -16.13 -20.97 5.72
N ASN A 461 -17.38 -21.28 6.01
CA ASN A 461 -17.85 -22.64 6.27
C ASN A 461 -18.26 -23.37 4.99
N ASP A 462 -18.35 -22.68 3.85
CA ASP A 462 -18.42 -23.31 2.54
C ASP A 462 -17.07 -23.97 2.20
N SER A 463 -17.09 -25.26 1.89
CA SER A 463 -16.01 -25.93 1.16
C SER A 463 -15.98 -25.43 -0.30
N VAL A 464 -14.91 -25.73 -1.04
CA VAL A 464 -14.88 -25.48 -2.49
C VAL A 464 -15.95 -26.33 -3.19
N LEU A 465 -16.19 -27.56 -2.72
CA LEU A 465 -17.24 -28.43 -3.23
C LEU A 465 -18.64 -27.80 -3.08
N ASP A 466 -18.94 -27.14 -1.95
CA ASP A 466 -20.21 -26.42 -1.77
C ASP A 466 -20.39 -25.27 -2.78
N VAL A 467 -19.29 -24.56 -3.08
CA VAL A 467 -19.30 -23.48 -4.08
C VAL A 467 -19.50 -24.06 -5.49
N MET A 468 -18.84 -25.17 -5.83
CA MET A 468 -19.01 -25.86 -7.10
C MET A 468 -20.45 -26.39 -7.26
N ASN A 469 -21.01 -27.04 -6.24
CA ASN A 469 -22.41 -27.48 -6.24
C ASN A 469 -23.40 -26.32 -6.42
N THR A 470 -23.11 -25.18 -5.79
CA THR A 470 -23.90 -23.94 -5.95
C THR A 470 -23.83 -23.38 -7.38
N LEU A 471 -22.65 -23.42 -8.01
CA LEU A 471 -22.46 -22.99 -9.41
C LEU A 471 -23.12 -23.95 -10.41
N TYR A 472 -23.02 -25.26 -10.19
CA TYR A 472 -23.67 -26.29 -11.02
C TYR A 472 -25.20 -26.14 -11.06
N GLN A 473 -25.80 -25.78 -9.91
CA GLN A 473 -27.23 -25.46 -9.81
C GLN A 473 -27.62 -24.15 -10.52
N GLN A 474 -26.70 -23.21 -10.69
CA GLN A 474 -26.97 -21.90 -11.30
C GLN A 474 -26.67 -21.84 -12.81
N THR A 475 -25.71 -22.61 -13.29
CA THR A 475 -25.28 -22.60 -14.70
C THR A 475 -24.70 -23.96 -15.09
N LYS A 476 -25.59 -24.90 -15.43
CA LYS A 476 -25.23 -26.29 -15.73
C LYS A 476 -24.38 -26.45 -16.99
N GLU A 477 -24.66 -25.65 -18.03
CA GLU A 477 -24.03 -25.78 -19.36
C GLU A 477 -22.55 -25.32 -19.35
N ASN A 478 -22.28 -24.13 -18.79
CA ASN A 478 -20.92 -23.56 -18.72
C ASN A 478 -20.28 -23.75 -17.31
N PHE A 479 -20.64 -24.83 -16.62
CA PHE A 479 -20.26 -25.08 -15.22
C PHE A 479 -18.74 -25.04 -14.98
N GLN A 480 -17.96 -25.69 -15.85
CA GLN A 480 -16.51 -25.77 -15.70
C GLN A 480 -15.83 -24.41 -15.89
N ASP A 481 -16.30 -23.60 -16.84
CA ASP A 481 -15.76 -22.26 -17.11
C ASP A 481 -16.05 -21.30 -15.94
N GLU A 482 -17.29 -21.26 -15.44
CA GLU A 482 -17.63 -20.40 -14.30
C GLU A 482 -16.93 -20.86 -13.00
N CYS A 483 -16.73 -22.16 -12.79
CA CYS A 483 -15.88 -22.64 -11.68
C CYS A 483 -14.42 -22.21 -11.84
N THR A 484 -13.84 -22.39 -13.04
CA THR A 484 -12.47 -21.97 -13.36
C THR A 484 -12.30 -20.46 -13.10
N LYS A 485 -13.32 -19.66 -13.43
CA LYS A 485 -13.38 -18.20 -13.32
C LYS A 485 -13.66 -17.67 -11.90
N GLU A 486 -14.45 -18.36 -11.05
CA GLU A 486 -14.67 -17.96 -9.64
C GLU A 486 -13.59 -18.54 -8.69
N LEU A 487 -12.92 -19.66 -9.04
CA LEU A 487 -11.99 -20.35 -8.14
C LEU A 487 -10.50 -20.14 -8.43
N ILE A 488 -10.04 -20.02 -9.68
CA ILE A 488 -8.60 -19.84 -9.95
C ILE A 488 -8.12 -18.48 -9.40
N GLY A 489 -6.96 -18.51 -8.73
CA GLY A 489 -6.40 -17.37 -8.00
C GLY A 489 -6.93 -17.22 -6.58
N CYS A 490 -8.03 -17.87 -6.19
CA CYS A 490 -8.53 -17.84 -4.81
C CYS A 490 -7.61 -18.60 -3.84
N ILE A 491 -7.61 -18.16 -2.59
CA ILE A 491 -6.87 -18.80 -1.50
C ILE A 491 -7.84 -19.65 -0.66
N VAL A 492 -7.54 -20.93 -0.55
CA VAL A 492 -8.24 -21.91 0.29
C VAL A 492 -7.44 -22.24 1.54
N ILE A 493 -8.12 -22.70 2.59
CA ILE A 493 -7.52 -23.28 3.80
C ILE A 493 -7.96 -24.74 3.96
N THR A 494 -7.02 -25.61 4.30
CA THR A 494 -7.30 -27.01 4.62
C THR A 494 -7.34 -27.19 6.14
N ARG A 495 -8.55 -27.33 6.71
CA ARG A 495 -8.76 -27.28 8.17
C ARG A 495 -7.98 -28.34 8.95
N TYR A 496 -7.73 -29.50 8.34
CA TYR A 496 -6.99 -30.63 8.92
C TYR A 496 -5.50 -30.37 9.20
N ASN A 497 -4.89 -29.34 8.58
CA ASN A 497 -3.50 -28.96 8.85
C ASN A 497 -3.27 -27.44 8.95
N ASN A 498 -4.34 -26.64 8.83
CA ASN A 498 -4.35 -25.17 8.87
C ASN A 498 -3.46 -24.47 7.83
N ARG A 499 -3.06 -25.16 6.76
CA ARG A 499 -2.30 -24.59 5.64
C ARG A 499 -3.23 -23.89 4.64
N THR A 500 -2.71 -22.81 4.05
CA THR A 500 -3.38 -22.07 2.99
C THR A 500 -2.68 -22.26 1.65
N TYR A 501 -3.45 -22.50 0.59
CA TYR A 501 -2.98 -22.75 -0.77
C TYR A 501 -3.69 -21.82 -1.75
N ARG A 502 -3.07 -21.50 -2.89
CA ARG A 502 -3.74 -20.81 -4.01
C ARG A 502 -4.20 -21.85 -5.02
N ILE A 503 -5.44 -21.76 -5.49
CA ILE A 503 -5.88 -22.56 -6.63
C ILE A 503 -5.23 -21.97 -7.88
N ASP A 504 -4.38 -22.75 -8.55
CA ASP A 504 -3.68 -22.38 -9.78
C ASP A 504 -4.28 -23.08 -11.02
N ALA A 505 -4.95 -24.23 -10.83
CA ALA A 505 -5.83 -24.88 -11.81
C ALA A 505 -6.84 -25.82 -11.13
N ILE A 506 -7.76 -26.41 -11.91
CA ILE A 506 -8.66 -27.49 -11.49
C ILE A 506 -8.42 -28.68 -12.44
N GLU A 507 -8.10 -29.84 -11.87
CA GLU A 507 -7.85 -31.08 -12.60
C GLU A 507 -9.19 -31.85 -12.73
N TRP A 508 -9.94 -31.54 -13.78
CA TRP A 508 -11.26 -32.14 -14.06
C TRP A 508 -11.21 -33.63 -14.43
N ASN A 509 -10.04 -34.14 -14.77
CA ASN A 509 -9.75 -35.52 -15.15
C ASN A 509 -9.20 -36.40 -14.01
N LYS A 510 -9.12 -35.85 -12.78
CA LYS A 510 -8.62 -36.56 -11.59
C LYS A 510 -9.64 -36.48 -10.45
N SER A 511 -9.62 -37.47 -9.59
CA SER A 511 -10.59 -37.69 -8.51
C SER A 511 -9.89 -38.17 -7.22
N PRO A 512 -10.59 -38.21 -6.06
CA PRO A 512 -10.05 -38.83 -4.85
C PRO A 512 -9.63 -40.30 -5.00
N LYS A 513 -10.15 -41.02 -6.00
CA LYS A 513 -9.82 -42.43 -6.28
C LYS A 513 -8.44 -42.60 -6.91
N ASP A 514 -7.90 -41.55 -7.53
CA ASP A 514 -6.63 -41.62 -8.24
C ASP A 514 -5.44 -41.76 -7.28
N THR A 515 -4.38 -42.38 -7.78
CA THR A 515 -3.16 -42.62 -7.00
C THR A 515 -2.12 -41.53 -7.21
N PHE A 516 -1.35 -41.26 -6.17
CA PHE A 516 -0.16 -40.40 -6.22
C PHE A 516 1.00 -41.05 -5.45
N THR A 517 2.21 -40.58 -5.71
CA THR A 517 3.44 -41.10 -5.08
C THR A 517 3.80 -40.28 -3.83
N LEU A 518 4.03 -40.96 -2.72
CA LEU A 518 4.50 -40.39 -1.46
C LEU A 518 6.03 -40.16 -1.48
N MET A 519 6.54 -39.42 -0.49
CA MET A 519 7.98 -39.09 -0.41
C MET A 519 8.89 -40.31 -0.13
N ASP A 520 8.32 -41.44 0.27
CA ASP A 520 8.99 -42.73 0.43
C ASP A 520 8.96 -43.59 -0.86
N GLY A 521 8.37 -43.07 -1.95
CA GLY A 521 8.22 -43.77 -3.23
C GLY A 521 6.99 -44.68 -3.32
N THR A 522 6.24 -44.89 -2.23
CA THR A 522 5.02 -45.71 -2.25
C THR A 522 3.89 -44.99 -2.98
N LYS A 523 2.96 -45.76 -3.56
CA LYS A 523 1.73 -45.22 -4.17
C LYS A 523 0.54 -45.42 -3.23
N THR A 524 -0.33 -44.43 -3.13
CA THR A 524 -1.59 -44.50 -2.37
C THR A 524 -2.66 -43.65 -3.05
N THR A 525 -3.93 -43.92 -2.79
CA THR A 525 -5.05 -43.06 -3.21
C THR A 525 -5.21 -41.85 -2.28
N PHE A 526 -5.90 -40.80 -2.72
CA PHE A 526 -6.26 -39.70 -1.80
C PHE A 526 -7.19 -40.18 -0.68
N LEU A 527 -8.11 -41.11 -0.95
CA LEU A 527 -8.99 -41.72 0.06
C LEU A 527 -8.20 -42.35 1.21
N GLU A 528 -7.25 -43.24 0.88
CA GLU A 528 -6.36 -43.88 1.85
C GLU A 528 -5.49 -42.86 2.60
N TYR A 529 -4.89 -41.91 1.88
CA TYR A 529 -4.02 -40.89 2.46
C TYR A 529 -4.75 -40.03 3.51
N TYR A 530 -5.96 -39.55 3.21
CA TYR A 530 -6.73 -38.72 4.14
C TYR A 530 -7.31 -39.52 5.31
N SER A 531 -7.72 -40.77 5.08
CA SER A 531 -8.12 -41.69 6.13
C SER A 531 -6.96 -42.02 7.09
N LYS A 532 -5.84 -42.51 6.55
CA LYS A 532 -4.68 -42.99 7.34
C LYS A 532 -3.94 -41.88 8.09
N ASN A 533 -3.77 -40.69 7.47
CA ASN A 533 -2.92 -39.64 8.05
C ASN A 533 -3.69 -38.54 8.80
N TYR A 534 -5.02 -38.46 8.63
CA TYR A 534 -5.84 -37.43 9.28
C TYR A 534 -7.16 -37.96 9.88
N GLY A 535 -7.51 -39.23 9.68
CA GLY A 535 -8.78 -39.81 10.15
C GLY A 535 -10.01 -39.34 9.37
N ILE A 536 -9.84 -38.92 8.11
CA ILE A 536 -10.89 -38.24 7.32
C ILE A 536 -11.41 -39.15 6.20
N THR A 537 -12.69 -39.50 6.28
CA THR A 537 -13.45 -40.12 5.19
C THR A 537 -13.97 -39.04 4.24
N ILE A 538 -13.54 -39.08 2.98
CA ILE A 538 -14.08 -38.26 1.88
C ILE A 538 -15.41 -38.87 1.41
N LYS A 539 -16.43 -38.03 1.21
CA LYS A 539 -17.76 -38.48 0.81
C LYS A 539 -17.94 -38.52 -0.70
N GLU A 540 -17.56 -37.45 -1.40
CA GLU A 540 -17.83 -37.34 -2.84
C GLU A 540 -16.68 -37.90 -3.68
N LEU A 541 -16.80 -39.18 -4.06
CA LEU A 541 -15.72 -39.95 -4.68
C LEU A 541 -15.44 -39.57 -6.15
N ASN A 542 -16.28 -38.72 -6.75
CA ASN A 542 -16.20 -38.27 -8.16
C ASN A 542 -15.90 -36.77 -8.31
N GLN A 543 -15.61 -36.04 -7.21
CA GLN A 543 -15.25 -34.63 -7.29
C GLN A 543 -13.89 -34.44 -7.99
N PRO A 544 -13.67 -33.33 -8.73
CA PRO A 544 -12.37 -33.03 -9.34
C PRO A 544 -11.33 -32.67 -8.28
N LEU A 545 -10.04 -32.53 -8.65
CA LEU A 545 -9.00 -32.08 -7.73
C LEU A 545 -8.57 -30.62 -7.99
N LEU A 546 -8.24 -29.88 -6.94
CA LEU A 546 -7.69 -28.53 -7.02
C LEU A 546 -6.17 -28.60 -7.10
N LEU A 547 -5.55 -27.90 -8.04
CA LEU A 547 -4.11 -27.87 -8.22
C LEU A 547 -3.52 -26.56 -7.70
N HIS A 548 -2.56 -26.68 -6.77
CA HIS A 548 -1.65 -25.60 -6.37
C HIS A 548 -0.24 -25.87 -6.88
N ARG A 549 0.40 -24.84 -7.46
CA ARG A 549 1.80 -24.86 -7.88
C ARG A 549 2.64 -23.99 -6.94
N PRO A 550 3.47 -24.57 -6.06
CA PRO A 550 4.30 -23.79 -5.15
C PRO A 550 5.22 -22.83 -5.91
N LYS A 551 5.16 -21.52 -5.59
CA LYS A 551 6.13 -20.56 -6.15
C LYS A 551 7.54 -20.93 -5.69
N GLU A 552 8.44 -21.15 -6.65
CA GLU A 552 9.84 -21.41 -6.37
C GLU A 552 10.44 -20.27 -5.53
N ARG A 553 11.22 -20.65 -4.51
CA ARG A 553 11.93 -19.72 -3.65
C ARG A 553 13.39 -20.16 -3.57
N SER A 554 14.25 -19.40 -4.24
CA SER A 554 15.69 -19.46 -4.07
C SER A 554 16.04 -19.20 -2.60
N ARG A 555 16.39 -20.26 -1.87
CA ARG A 555 17.07 -20.18 -0.58
C ARG A 555 18.58 -20.26 -0.84
N PRO A 556 19.38 -19.26 -0.41
CA PRO A 556 20.80 -19.47 -0.21
C PRO A 556 21.01 -20.67 0.74
N GLY A 557 21.95 -21.56 0.43
CA GLY A 557 22.28 -22.74 1.26
C GLY A 557 21.76 -24.09 0.77
N GLY A 558 20.85 -24.14 -0.22
CA GLY A 558 20.48 -25.37 -0.94
C GLY A 558 19.53 -26.33 -0.21
N LYS A 559 18.80 -27.15 -1.01
CA LYS A 559 17.87 -28.25 -0.64
C LYS A 559 16.82 -27.85 0.43
N GLN A 560 15.53 -27.76 0.14
CA GLN A 560 14.73 -28.74 -0.60
C GLN A 560 13.54 -28.02 -1.26
N ILE A 561 13.36 -28.19 -2.57
CA ILE A 561 12.27 -27.58 -3.33
C ILE A 561 11.04 -28.49 -3.24
N ILE A 562 9.86 -27.94 -2.98
CA ILE A 562 8.60 -28.62 -3.30
C ILE A 562 8.29 -28.30 -4.77
N THR A 563 9.00 -28.96 -5.69
CA THR A 563 8.74 -28.92 -7.14
C THR A 563 7.46 -29.66 -7.53
N GLY A 564 6.96 -30.54 -6.66
CA GLY A 564 5.74 -31.29 -6.88
C GLY A 564 4.50 -30.40 -6.93
N GLU A 565 3.68 -30.61 -7.96
CA GLU A 565 2.30 -30.14 -8.03
C GLU A 565 1.50 -30.68 -6.83
N ILE A 566 0.81 -29.79 -6.10
CA ILE A 566 0.03 -30.16 -4.91
C ILE A 566 -1.44 -30.26 -5.28
N LEU A 567 -1.99 -31.48 -5.23
CA LEU A 567 -3.40 -31.76 -5.45
C LEU A 567 -4.16 -31.79 -4.12
N LEU A 568 -5.31 -31.10 -4.09
CA LEU A 568 -6.17 -30.92 -2.92
C LEU A 568 -7.61 -31.33 -3.26
N VAL A 569 -8.31 -31.90 -2.29
CA VAL A 569 -9.71 -32.32 -2.44
C VAL A 569 -10.64 -31.14 -2.14
N PRO A 570 -11.58 -30.75 -3.04
CA PRO A 570 -12.52 -29.64 -2.85
C PRO A 570 -13.34 -29.70 -1.55
N GLU A 571 -13.81 -30.89 -1.15
CA GLU A 571 -14.56 -31.15 0.08
C GLU A 571 -13.78 -30.78 1.35
N LEU A 572 -12.45 -30.98 1.33
CA LEU A 572 -11.56 -30.73 2.47
C LEU A 572 -10.89 -29.34 2.43
N SER A 573 -11.18 -28.58 1.37
CA SER A 573 -10.63 -27.25 1.09
C SER A 573 -11.70 -26.19 1.31
N PHE A 574 -11.48 -25.26 2.23
CA PHE A 574 -12.46 -24.22 2.59
C PHE A 574 -12.05 -22.86 2.03
N MET A 575 -13.02 -22.10 1.52
CA MET A 575 -12.75 -20.78 0.94
C MET A 575 -12.36 -19.77 2.05
N THR A 576 -11.39 -18.88 1.78
CA THR A 576 -10.93 -17.89 2.79
C THR A 576 -11.33 -16.46 2.45
N GLY A 577 -11.39 -15.61 3.48
CA GLY A 577 -11.74 -14.19 3.33
C GLY A 577 -13.23 -13.93 3.07
N ILE A 578 -13.57 -12.66 2.88
CA ILE A 578 -14.94 -12.19 2.68
C ILE A 578 -15.31 -12.33 1.19
N PRO A 579 -16.42 -12.99 0.82
CA PRO A 579 -16.90 -13.06 -0.57
C PRO A 579 -17.20 -11.68 -1.17
N ASP A 580 -16.88 -11.44 -2.44
CA ASP A 580 -17.18 -10.15 -3.09
C ASP A 580 -18.70 -9.84 -3.19
N LYS A 581 -19.54 -10.88 -3.26
CA LYS A 581 -21.01 -10.78 -3.12
C LYS A 581 -21.37 -10.16 -1.74
N MET A 582 -20.68 -10.57 -0.66
CA MET A 582 -20.87 -10.05 0.70
C MET A 582 -20.23 -8.67 0.90
N ARG A 583 -19.05 -8.37 0.31
CA ARG A 583 -18.42 -7.03 0.39
C ARG A 583 -19.33 -5.92 -0.16
N LYS A 584 -20.27 -6.26 -1.04
CA LYS A 584 -21.28 -5.37 -1.60
C LYS A 584 -22.53 -5.23 -0.72
N ASP A 585 -22.78 -6.17 0.21
CA ASP A 585 -23.85 -6.05 1.20
C ASP A 585 -23.36 -5.33 2.47
N PHE A 586 -23.93 -4.15 2.69
CA PHE A 586 -23.68 -3.30 3.84
C PHE A 586 -24.15 -3.93 5.17
N ARG A 587 -25.19 -4.78 5.17
CA ARG A 587 -25.69 -5.44 6.38
C ARG A 587 -24.71 -6.51 6.84
N ALA A 588 -24.41 -7.48 5.98
CA ALA A 588 -23.44 -8.54 6.27
C ALA A 588 -22.05 -7.98 6.62
N MET A 589 -21.59 -6.93 5.94
CA MET A 589 -20.35 -6.24 6.31
C MET A 589 -20.40 -5.56 7.68
N LYS A 590 -21.53 -4.97 8.08
CA LYS A 590 -21.68 -4.35 9.41
C LYS A 590 -21.61 -5.41 10.52
N ASP A 591 -22.37 -6.50 10.37
CA ASP A 591 -22.43 -7.58 11.35
C ASP A 591 -21.05 -8.27 11.52
N LEU A 592 -20.29 -8.44 10.42
CA LEU A 592 -18.90 -8.89 10.48
C LEU A 592 -17.97 -7.87 11.15
N THR A 593 -18.09 -6.59 10.80
CA THR A 593 -17.23 -5.51 11.34
C THR A 593 -17.37 -5.37 12.85
N MET A 594 -18.58 -5.60 13.40
CA MET A 594 -18.85 -5.59 14.85
C MET A 594 -17.96 -6.58 15.64
N HIS A 595 -17.49 -7.66 15.00
CA HIS A 595 -16.66 -8.70 15.62
C HIS A 595 -15.15 -8.55 15.32
N ILE A 596 -14.75 -7.57 14.51
CA ILE A 596 -13.36 -7.36 14.07
C ILE A 596 -12.82 -5.98 14.47
N ASN A 597 -13.70 -4.98 14.59
CA ASN A 597 -13.33 -3.60 14.90
C ASN A 597 -13.19 -3.36 16.42
N VAL A 598 -12.12 -3.91 16.99
CA VAL A 598 -11.82 -3.90 18.43
C VAL A 598 -11.45 -2.50 18.95
N SER A 599 -12.02 -2.08 20.08
CA SER A 599 -11.68 -0.80 20.75
C SER A 599 -10.28 -0.84 21.40
N GLY A 600 -9.72 0.32 21.75
CA GLY A 600 -8.43 0.39 22.45
C GLY A 600 -8.41 -0.40 23.77
N GLU A 601 -9.48 -0.31 24.55
CA GLU A 601 -9.70 -1.07 25.79
C GLU A 601 -9.78 -2.59 25.54
N GLN A 602 -10.56 -3.02 24.54
CA GLN A 602 -10.69 -4.43 24.21
C GLN A 602 -9.38 -5.02 23.66
N HIS A 603 -8.64 -4.26 22.83
CA HIS A 603 -7.39 -4.69 22.21
C HIS A 603 -6.28 -4.81 23.27
N THR A 604 -6.15 -3.82 24.15
CA THR A 604 -5.24 -3.90 25.30
C THR A 604 -5.63 -4.99 26.30
N HIS A 605 -6.93 -5.24 26.51
CA HIS A 605 -7.41 -6.38 27.31
C HIS A 605 -6.99 -7.73 26.71
N SER A 606 -7.18 -7.96 25.40
CA SER A 606 -6.73 -9.19 24.74
C SER A 606 -5.21 -9.36 24.80
N ILE A 607 -4.43 -8.27 24.70
CA ILE A 607 -2.97 -8.33 24.92
C ILE A 607 -2.66 -8.77 26.35
N LYS A 608 -3.30 -8.17 27.38
CA LYS A 608 -3.11 -8.58 28.77
C LYS A 608 -3.52 -10.04 29.02
N GLN A 609 -4.57 -10.52 28.37
CA GLN A 609 -5.00 -11.92 28.42
C GLN A 609 -3.94 -12.86 27.81
N LEU A 610 -3.35 -12.51 26.66
CA LEU A 610 -2.24 -13.26 26.06
C LEU A 610 -1.03 -13.32 26.99
N LEU A 611 -0.62 -12.18 27.58
CA LEU A 611 0.51 -12.13 28.51
C LEU A 611 0.24 -12.96 29.77
N LYS A 612 -0.98 -12.91 30.30
CA LYS A 612 -1.41 -13.77 31.41
C LYS A 612 -1.28 -15.25 31.06
N ASN A 613 -1.83 -15.68 29.92
CA ASN A 613 -1.79 -17.08 29.45
C ASN A 613 -0.38 -17.60 29.23
N ILE A 614 0.56 -16.75 28.79
CA ILE A 614 1.99 -17.10 28.73
C ILE A 614 2.55 -17.21 30.15
N SER A 615 2.36 -16.20 31.00
CA SER A 615 2.93 -16.19 32.36
C SER A 615 2.46 -17.34 33.25
N SER A 616 1.23 -17.85 33.06
CA SER A 616 0.68 -18.97 33.83
C SER A 616 1.13 -20.35 33.33
N ASN A 617 1.64 -20.48 32.10
CA ASN A 617 2.04 -21.76 31.55
C ASN A 617 3.54 -22.05 31.84
N GLN A 618 3.80 -22.97 32.77
CA GLN A 618 5.14 -23.33 33.22
C GLN A 618 6.05 -23.87 32.09
N GLU A 619 5.49 -24.51 31.05
CA GLU A 619 6.30 -24.95 29.90
C GLU A 619 6.79 -23.78 29.05
N THR A 620 5.98 -22.73 28.88
CA THR A 620 6.41 -21.52 28.17
C THR A 620 7.45 -20.73 28.95
N ALA A 621 7.31 -20.68 30.28
CA ALA A 621 8.31 -20.06 31.16
C ALA A 621 9.65 -20.80 31.09
N LYS A 622 9.65 -22.14 31.05
CA LYS A 622 10.85 -22.96 30.81
C LYS A 622 11.45 -22.66 29.42
N GLU A 623 10.64 -22.63 28.37
CA GLU A 623 11.10 -22.46 26.99
C GLU A 623 11.68 -21.05 26.71
N LEU A 624 11.12 -20.01 27.33
CA LEU A 624 11.68 -18.65 27.31
C LEU A 624 12.94 -18.55 28.18
N GLY A 625 12.89 -19.11 29.39
CA GLY A 625 13.98 -19.08 30.36
C GLY A 625 15.27 -19.76 29.87
N ARG A 626 15.16 -20.82 29.05
CA ARG A 626 16.29 -21.48 28.38
C ARG A 626 17.10 -20.55 27.46
N TRP A 627 16.48 -19.51 26.90
CA TRP A 627 17.16 -18.46 26.12
C TRP A 627 17.46 -17.20 26.94
N GLY A 628 17.24 -17.23 28.26
CA GLY A 628 17.38 -16.07 29.14
C GLY A 628 16.29 -15.03 28.96
N LEU A 629 15.20 -15.32 28.23
CA LEU A 629 14.17 -14.32 27.90
C LEU A 629 13.12 -14.21 29.01
N GLN A 630 12.78 -12.98 29.39
CA GLN A 630 11.66 -12.66 30.27
C GLN A 630 10.79 -11.58 29.64
N ILE A 631 9.53 -11.92 29.35
CA ILE A 631 8.53 -11.01 28.77
C ILE A 631 7.85 -10.24 29.92
N GLY A 632 7.60 -8.94 29.74
CA GLY A 632 6.84 -8.11 30.68
C GLY A 632 5.35 -8.47 30.75
N SER A 633 4.68 -8.07 31.84
CA SER A 633 3.24 -8.30 32.07
C SER A 633 2.33 -7.19 31.53
N GLU A 634 2.91 -6.06 31.10
CA GLU A 634 2.19 -4.83 30.76
C GLU A 634 2.61 -4.30 29.39
N ILE A 635 1.73 -3.48 28.79
CA ILE A 635 2.04 -2.77 27.55
C ILE A 635 3.02 -1.62 27.82
N LEU A 636 3.81 -1.27 26.81
CA LEU A 636 4.79 -0.20 26.91
C LEU A 636 4.10 1.16 26.93
N MET A 637 4.29 1.90 28.03
CA MET A 637 3.96 3.32 28.11
C MET A 637 5.16 4.16 27.69
N ILE A 638 4.95 5.14 26.81
CA ILE A 638 5.95 6.06 26.28
C ILE A 638 5.43 7.50 26.32
N ASN A 639 6.36 8.45 26.30
CA ASN A 639 6.01 9.83 25.98
C ASN A 639 5.85 9.98 24.46
N GLY A 640 4.92 10.83 24.05
CA GLY A 640 4.77 11.35 22.69
C GLY A 640 4.49 12.85 22.73
N ARG A 641 4.28 13.46 21.56
CA ARG A 641 3.95 14.89 21.45
C ARG A 641 2.77 15.10 20.51
N THR A 642 1.77 15.89 20.92
CA THR A 642 0.71 16.37 20.01
C THR A 642 1.20 17.65 19.32
N LEU A 643 1.40 17.60 18.00
CA LEU A 643 1.75 18.78 17.20
C LEU A 643 0.65 19.85 17.29
N PRO A 644 1.01 21.15 17.19
CA PRO A 644 0.03 22.23 17.18
C PRO A 644 -0.92 22.11 15.97
N LEU A 645 -2.17 22.51 16.17
CA LEU A 645 -3.19 22.49 15.12
C LEU A 645 -2.84 23.50 14.02
N GLU A 646 -3.15 23.16 12.78
CA GLU A 646 -2.73 23.94 11.61
C GLU A 646 -3.83 24.89 11.12
N THR A 647 -3.41 26.02 10.54
CA THR A 647 -4.30 27.03 9.97
C THR A 647 -4.62 26.69 8.51
N ILE A 648 -5.90 26.49 8.21
CA ILE A 648 -6.41 26.38 6.84
C ILE A 648 -6.58 27.79 6.28
N CYS A 649 -6.10 28.01 5.05
CA CYS A 649 -6.27 29.24 4.31
C CYS A 649 -7.19 29.03 3.11
N LEU A 650 -8.17 29.93 2.94
CA LEU A 650 -9.08 30.06 1.80
C LEU A 650 -8.78 31.37 1.06
N GLN A 651 -9.64 31.79 0.12
CA GLN A 651 -9.39 32.97 -0.71
C GLN A 651 -9.30 34.29 0.10
N SER A 652 -10.19 34.47 1.08
CA SER A 652 -10.37 35.72 1.83
C SER A 652 -10.36 35.54 3.35
N SER A 653 -10.15 34.32 3.84
CA SER A 653 -10.11 34.03 5.28
C SER A 653 -9.18 32.87 5.62
N SER A 654 -8.79 32.78 6.88
CA SER A 654 -8.00 31.69 7.44
C SER A 654 -8.51 31.34 8.83
N PHE A 655 -8.55 30.04 9.16
CA PHE A 655 -9.05 29.56 10.44
C PHE A 655 -8.20 28.38 10.94
N GLN A 656 -8.07 28.24 12.26
CA GLN A 656 -7.42 27.07 12.87
C GLN A 656 -8.39 25.89 12.86
N THR A 657 -7.89 24.68 12.62
CA THR A 657 -8.72 23.48 12.63
C THR A 657 -9.29 23.18 14.03
N GLY A 658 -10.57 22.76 14.07
CA GLY A 658 -11.24 22.31 15.31
C GLY A 658 -10.80 20.91 15.73
N ALA A 659 -11.12 20.50 16.95
CA ALA A 659 -10.65 19.23 17.54
C ALA A 659 -11.08 17.96 16.78
N ASP A 660 -12.07 18.02 15.89
CA ASP A 660 -12.49 16.93 15.01
C ASP A 660 -11.62 16.78 13.74
N MET A 661 -10.71 17.73 13.50
CA MET A 661 -9.88 17.87 12.29
C MET A 661 -10.70 17.84 10.98
N SER A 662 -11.90 18.43 10.98
CA SER A 662 -12.69 18.62 9.75
C SER A 662 -13.08 20.08 9.56
N TRP A 663 -13.24 20.46 8.30
CA TRP A 663 -13.60 21.81 7.87
C TRP A 663 -14.63 21.78 6.73
N SER A 664 -15.54 20.81 6.83
CA SER A 664 -16.57 20.51 5.83
C SER A 664 -17.60 21.64 5.63
N ARG A 665 -17.71 22.56 6.60
CA ARG A 665 -18.66 23.68 6.61
C ARG A 665 -18.06 24.93 5.99
N GLU A 666 -16.76 25.13 6.17
CA GLU A 666 -16.02 26.34 5.87
C GLU A 666 -15.80 26.45 4.36
N VAL A 667 -15.33 25.35 3.73
CA VAL A 667 -15.11 25.25 2.27
C VAL A 667 -16.39 25.24 1.42
N VAL A 668 -17.57 25.29 2.05
CA VAL A 668 -18.86 25.41 1.36
C VAL A 668 -19.64 26.68 1.74
N ARG A 669 -19.01 27.57 2.51
CA ARG A 669 -19.52 28.89 2.92
C ARG A 669 -18.61 30.04 2.48
N VAL A 670 -17.32 29.77 2.28
CA VAL A 670 -16.29 30.72 1.84
C VAL A 670 -15.69 30.23 0.52
N ALA A 671 -15.37 31.18 -0.36
CA ALA A 671 -14.83 30.89 -1.68
C ALA A 671 -13.47 30.15 -1.64
N SER A 672 -13.31 29.22 -2.58
CA SER A 672 -12.04 28.53 -2.84
C SER A 672 -10.96 29.51 -3.33
N ILE A 673 -9.68 29.28 -2.99
CA ILE A 673 -8.53 30.13 -3.38
C ILE A 673 -8.55 30.51 -4.86
N SER A 674 -8.90 29.55 -5.74
CA SER A 674 -9.12 29.77 -7.17
C SER A 674 -10.29 28.91 -7.65
N THR A 675 -11.19 29.51 -8.44
CA THR A 675 -12.35 28.82 -9.04
C THR A 675 -12.33 28.92 -10.56
N ILE A 676 -12.56 27.81 -11.24
CA ILE A 676 -12.70 27.77 -12.69
C ILE A 676 -14.18 27.93 -13.05
N ALA A 677 -14.52 28.99 -13.77
CA ALA A 677 -15.86 29.20 -14.30
C ALA A 677 -16.22 28.11 -15.32
N LEU A 678 -17.38 27.49 -15.13
CA LEU A 678 -17.86 26.39 -15.96
C LEU A 678 -18.86 26.91 -16.99
N ASN A 679 -18.32 27.41 -18.10
CA ASN A 679 -19.06 28.05 -19.20
C ASN A 679 -19.67 27.02 -20.15
N ILE A 680 -18.91 25.98 -20.52
CA ILE A 680 -19.33 24.96 -21.50
C ILE A 680 -19.12 23.57 -20.88
N TRP A 681 -20.21 22.92 -20.51
CA TRP A 681 -20.20 21.58 -19.90
C TRP A 681 -21.45 20.80 -20.26
N ALA A 682 -21.35 19.47 -20.24
CA ALA A 682 -22.42 18.57 -20.66
C ALA A 682 -22.76 17.54 -19.58
N ILE A 683 -24.05 17.25 -19.43
CA ILE A 683 -24.57 16.21 -18.53
C ILE A 683 -25.30 15.13 -19.34
N PHE A 684 -24.81 13.90 -19.20
CA PHE A 684 -25.27 12.71 -19.89
C PHE A 684 -26.04 11.81 -18.92
N TYR A 685 -27.29 11.46 -19.25
CA TYR A 685 -28.17 10.67 -18.38
C TYR A 685 -29.17 9.85 -19.22
N PRO A 686 -29.56 8.63 -18.80
CA PRO A 686 -30.66 7.91 -19.45
C PRO A 686 -32.00 8.60 -19.16
N HIS A 687 -32.97 8.52 -20.08
CA HIS A 687 -34.31 9.12 -19.94
C HIS A 687 -34.93 8.98 -18.53
N ARG A 688 -34.92 7.76 -17.97
CA ARG A 688 -35.37 7.42 -16.60
C ARG A 688 -34.61 8.08 -15.44
N CYS A 689 -33.70 9.03 -15.72
CA CYS A 689 -32.91 9.79 -14.76
C CYS A 689 -33.01 11.31 -14.98
N ALA A 690 -33.90 11.78 -15.86
CA ALA A 690 -34.06 13.19 -16.20
C ALA A 690 -34.40 14.07 -14.99
N GLU A 691 -35.32 13.64 -14.13
CA GLU A 691 -35.69 14.36 -12.90
C GLU A 691 -34.48 14.56 -11.98
N GLN A 692 -33.67 13.52 -11.75
CA GLN A 692 -32.50 13.61 -10.87
C GLN A 692 -31.35 14.39 -11.52
N ALA A 693 -31.30 14.47 -12.85
CA ALA A 693 -30.41 15.39 -13.56
C ALA A 693 -30.84 16.85 -13.34
N GLU A 694 -32.14 17.17 -13.46
CA GLU A 694 -32.67 18.51 -13.21
C GLU A 694 -32.52 18.92 -11.74
N GLU A 695 -32.87 18.06 -10.78
CA GLU A 695 -32.73 18.34 -9.35
C GLU A 695 -31.26 18.59 -8.97
N LEU A 696 -30.33 17.83 -9.56
CA LEU A 696 -28.89 18.03 -9.39
C LEU A 696 -28.40 19.37 -9.95
N VAL A 697 -28.80 19.74 -11.18
CA VAL A 697 -28.41 21.02 -11.81
C VAL A 697 -29.03 22.20 -11.06
N SER A 698 -30.30 22.10 -10.66
CA SER A 698 -30.97 23.08 -9.79
C SER A 698 -30.22 23.24 -8.47
N THR A 699 -29.76 22.13 -7.87
CA THR A 699 -28.99 22.15 -6.61
C THR A 699 -27.59 22.71 -6.80
N PHE A 700 -26.89 22.42 -7.90
CA PHE A 700 -25.59 23.03 -8.22
C PHE A 700 -25.70 24.55 -8.23
N ASN A 701 -26.67 25.11 -8.97
CA ASN A 701 -26.88 26.56 -9.05
C ASN A 701 -27.16 27.18 -7.66
N LYS A 702 -27.89 26.48 -6.79
CA LYS A 702 -28.18 26.88 -5.40
C LYS A 702 -26.97 26.82 -4.44
N VAL A 703 -25.87 26.15 -4.79
CA VAL A 703 -24.70 25.98 -3.88
C VAL A 703 -23.35 26.45 -4.45
N ALA A 704 -23.28 26.78 -5.74
CA ALA A 704 -22.03 27.19 -6.38
C ALA A 704 -21.55 28.59 -5.95
N GLY A 705 -22.48 29.53 -5.71
CA GLY A 705 -22.19 30.90 -5.29
C GLY A 705 -21.29 30.99 -4.04
N PRO A 706 -21.67 30.38 -2.89
CA PRO A 706 -20.83 30.37 -1.68
C PRO A 706 -19.47 29.64 -1.82
N ILE A 707 -19.31 28.79 -2.84
CA ILE A 707 -18.03 28.13 -3.18
C ILE A 707 -17.14 29.07 -4.04
N GLY A 708 -17.71 30.15 -4.57
CA GLY A 708 -17.05 31.09 -5.49
C GLY A 708 -17.08 30.63 -6.96
N MET A 709 -17.89 29.63 -7.32
CA MET A 709 -17.87 29.00 -8.63
C MET A 709 -19.05 29.49 -9.50
N ARG A 710 -18.75 30.11 -10.64
CA ARG A 710 -19.77 30.43 -11.66
C ARG A 710 -20.06 29.21 -12.52
N LEU A 711 -21.34 28.89 -12.70
CA LEU A 711 -21.84 27.81 -13.55
C LEU A 711 -22.80 28.38 -14.59
N GLU A 712 -22.58 28.07 -15.86
CA GLU A 712 -23.57 28.30 -16.92
C GLU A 712 -24.51 27.09 -17.07
N ARG A 713 -25.57 27.23 -17.88
CA ARG A 713 -26.52 26.15 -18.13
C ARG A 713 -25.84 24.98 -18.86
N PRO A 714 -25.92 23.73 -18.36
CA PRO A 714 -25.31 22.58 -19.03
C PRO A 714 -26.02 22.25 -20.35
N ILE A 715 -25.24 21.76 -21.30
CA ILE A 715 -25.75 20.97 -22.43
C ILE A 715 -26.30 19.67 -21.86
N ARG A 716 -27.56 19.34 -22.16
CA ARG A 716 -28.25 18.15 -21.64
C ARG A 716 -28.36 17.11 -22.72
N VAL A 717 -27.69 15.98 -22.53
CA VAL A 717 -27.65 14.88 -23.51
C VAL A 717 -28.38 13.68 -22.91
N GLU A 718 -29.66 13.58 -23.23
CA GLU A 718 -30.49 12.45 -22.83
C GLU A 718 -30.16 11.21 -23.66
N LEU A 719 -30.02 10.06 -23.01
CA LEU A 719 -29.65 8.79 -23.62
C LEU A 719 -30.88 7.86 -23.67
N ARG A 720 -31.13 7.32 -24.87
CA ARG A 720 -32.21 6.34 -25.14
C ARG A 720 -32.11 5.06 -24.30
N ASP A 721 -30.90 4.70 -23.88
CA ASP A 721 -30.57 3.48 -23.14
C ASP A 721 -29.32 3.71 -22.27
N ASP A 722 -28.99 2.76 -21.39
CA ASP A 722 -27.81 2.83 -20.51
C ASP A 722 -26.62 1.99 -21.00
N ARG A 723 -26.59 1.57 -22.27
CA ARG A 723 -25.53 0.71 -22.82
C ARG A 723 -24.22 1.47 -22.98
N THR A 724 -23.11 0.78 -22.82
CA THR A 724 -21.76 1.37 -22.81
C THR A 724 -21.42 2.07 -24.13
N GLU A 725 -21.83 1.50 -25.26
CA GLU A 725 -21.71 2.13 -26.56
C GLU A 725 -22.47 3.46 -26.66
N THR A 726 -23.69 3.53 -26.11
CA THR A 726 -24.55 4.71 -26.22
C THR A 726 -23.94 5.90 -25.48
N TYR A 727 -23.39 5.69 -24.28
CA TYR A 727 -22.59 6.71 -23.60
C TYR A 727 -21.36 7.11 -24.42
N VAL A 728 -20.52 6.14 -24.83
CA VAL A 728 -19.25 6.42 -25.53
C VAL A 728 -19.49 7.16 -26.85
N LYS A 729 -20.47 6.74 -27.64
CA LYS A 729 -20.85 7.38 -28.91
C LYS A 729 -21.39 8.79 -28.69
N SER A 730 -22.29 8.99 -27.72
CA SER A 730 -22.87 10.31 -27.44
C SER A 730 -21.86 11.30 -26.87
N ILE A 731 -21.01 10.86 -25.94
CA ILE A 731 -19.93 11.70 -25.37
C ILE A 731 -18.91 12.06 -26.46
N HIS A 732 -18.52 11.11 -27.32
CA HIS A 732 -17.62 11.40 -28.43
C HIS A 732 -18.26 12.37 -29.43
N SER A 733 -19.53 12.18 -29.78
CA SER A 733 -20.26 13.09 -30.68
C SER A 733 -20.28 14.51 -30.13
N GLN A 734 -20.58 14.69 -28.84
CA GLN A 734 -20.61 15.99 -28.19
C GLN A 734 -19.22 16.64 -28.10
N LEU A 735 -18.16 15.85 -27.87
CA LEU A 735 -16.77 16.32 -27.88
C LEU A 735 -16.27 16.67 -29.30
N THR A 736 -16.87 16.09 -30.35
CA THR A 736 -16.60 16.44 -31.75
C THR A 736 -17.31 17.74 -32.16
N SER A 737 -18.56 17.96 -31.70
CA SER A 737 -19.31 19.18 -32.02
C SER A 737 -18.92 20.38 -31.16
N GLU A 738 -18.57 20.16 -29.88
CA GLU A 738 -18.17 21.20 -28.92
C GLU A 738 -16.72 20.97 -28.47
N PRO A 739 -15.72 21.37 -29.28
CA PRO A 739 -14.30 21.17 -28.96
C PRO A 739 -13.84 21.94 -27.71
N ASN A 740 -14.60 22.95 -27.27
CA ASN A 740 -14.33 23.75 -26.08
C ASN A 740 -14.98 23.20 -24.78
N LEU A 741 -15.55 21.99 -24.81
CA LEU A 741 -16.24 21.38 -23.68
C LEU A 741 -15.29 21.15 -22.49
N GLN A 742 -15.52 21.87 -21.38
CA GLN A 742 -14.64 21.87 -20.21
C GLN A 742 -14.83 20.64 -19.31
N LEU A 743 -16.02 20.02 -19.30
CA LEU A 743 -16.39 18.95 -18.38
C LEU A 743 -17.48 18.04 -18.96
N VAL A 744 -17.26 16.72 -18.81
CA VAL A 744 -18.26 15.66 -19.07
C VAL A 744 -18.80 15.11 -17.74
N VAL A 745 -20.10 15.26 -17.49
CA VAL A 745 -20.78 14.70 -16.30
C VAL A 745 -21.69 13.54 -16.72
N CYS A 746 -21.61 12.38 -16.05
CA CYS A 746 -22.40 11.20 -16.41
C CYS A 746 -23.15 10.63 -15.20
N ILE A 747 -24.48 10.52 -15.30
CA ILE A 747 -25.32 9.88 -14.27
C ILE A 747 -25.47 8.39 -14.59
N LEU A 748 -24.76 7.55 -13.83
CA LEU A 748 -24.68 6.11 -14.02
C LEU A 748 -25.71 5.38 -13.14
N VAL A 749 -26.32 4.33 -13.69
CA VAL A 749 -27.28 3.47 -12.99
C VAL A 749 -26.61 2.13 -12.62
N GLY A 750 -26.80 1.68 -11.37
CA GLY A 750 -26.14 0.47 -10.86
C GLY A 750 -24.64 0.68 -10.57
N SER A 751 -23.89 -0.41 -10.35
CA SER A 751 -22.44 -0.36 -10.13
C SER A 751 -21.74 -0.93 -11.35
N ARG A 752 -21.44 -0.08 -12.33
CA ARG A 752 -20.97 -0.47 -13.66
C ARG A 752 -19.54 0.00 -13.92
N ASP A 753 -18.60 -0.79 -13.42
CA ASP A 753 -17.15 -0.56 -13.56
C ASP A 753 -16.70 -0.65 -15.03
N ASP A 754 -17.43 -1.41 -15.87
CA ASP A 754 -17.27 -1.50 -17.32
C ASP A 754 -17.54 -0.15 -18.01
N LEU A 755 -18.67 0.48 -17.66
CA LEU A 755 -19.11 1.77 -18.18
C LEU A 755 -18.20 2.89 -17.68
N TYR A 756 -17.82 2.85 -16.40
CA TYR A 756 -16.86 3.79 -15.83
C TYR A 756 -15.48 3.70 -16.51
N SER A 757 -14.96 2.47 -16.76
CA SER A 757 -13.72 2.27 -17.52
C SER A 757 -13.82 2.83 -18.94
N ALA A 758 -14.93 2.58 -19.65
CA ALA A 758 -15.12 3.06 -21.02
C ALA A 758 -15.17 4.60 -21.09
N ILE A 759 -15.93 5.25 -20.21
CA ILE A 759 -16.00 6.72 -20.12
C ILE A 759 -14.62 7.31 -19.78
N LYS A 760 -13.88 6.71 -18.82
CA LYS A 760 -12.55 7.19 -18.43
C LYS A 760 -11.50 6.96 -19.52
N LYS A 761 -11.54 5.85 -20.27
CA LYS A 761 -10.67 5.64 -21.44
C LYS A 761 -10.92 6.67 -22.55
N LEU A 762 -12.19 7.00 -22.81
CA LEU A 762 -12.53 8.07 -23.74
C LEU A 762 -11.96 9.42 -23.26
N CYS A 763 -12.35 9.85 -22.05
CA CYS A 763 -12.07 11.19 -21.54
C CYS A 763 -10.62 11.43 -21.07
N CYS A 764 -9.85 10.38 -20.75
CA CYS A 764 -8.49 10.52 -20.21
C CYS A 764 -7.38 10.03 -21.16
N VAL A 765 -7.72 9.37 -22.28
CA VAL A 765 -6.72 8.84 -23.23
C VAL A 765 -7.01 9.28 -24.67
N LYS A 766 -8.26 9.17 -25.14
CA LYS A 766 -8.62 9.51 -26.54
C LYS A 766 -8.94 10.98 -26.77
N SER A 767 -9.70 11.58 -25.86
CA SER A 767 -10.26 12.92 -25.98
C SER A 767 -10.08 13.62 -24.62
N PRO A 768 -8.98 14.34 -24.38
CA PRO A 768 -8.55 14.74 -23.04
C PRO A 768 -9.46 15.80 -22.41
N VAL A 769 -10.44 15.35 -21.63
CA VAL A 769 -11.42 16.19 -20.92
C VAL A 769 -11.63 15.72 -19.47
N PRO A 770 -11.68 16.65 -18.49
CA PRO A 770 -12.12 16.33 -17.14
C PRO A 770 -13.52 15.67 -17.13
N SER A 771 -13.70 14.66 -16.27
CA SER A 771 -14.94 13.86 -16.26
C SER A 771 -15.40 13.46 -14.86
N GLN A 772 -16.71 13.59 -14.63
CA GLN A 772 -17.40 13.35 -13.37
C GLN A 772 -18.47 12.27 -13.52
N ALA A 773 -18.19 11.07 -13.02
CA ALA A 773 -19.21 10.03 -12.87
C ALA A 773 -19.99 10.23 -11.56
N ILE A 774 -21.31 10.07 -11.61
CA ILE A 774 -22.23 10.21 -10.48
C ILE A 774 -23.14 8.98 -10.48
N ASN A 775 -23.26 8.26 -9.36
CA ASN A 775 -24.22 7.17 -9.27
C ASN A 775 -25.61 7.73 -8.96
N VAL A 776 -26.65 7.36 -9.70
CA VAL A 776 -28.02 7.86 -9.47
C VAL A 776 -28.45 7.65 -8.01
N ARG A 777 -28.11 6.50 -7.40
CA ARG A 777 -28.44 6.17 -6.00
C ARG A 777 -27.83 7.13 -4.96
N THR A 778 -26.82 7.90 -5.36
CA THR A 778 -26.18 8.93 -4.52
C THR A 778 -26.98 10.23 -4.55
N ILE A 779 -27.62 10.57 -5.67
CA ILE A 779 -28.39 11.81 -5.84
C ILE A 779 -29.89 11.65 -5.56
N SER A 780 -30.46 10.45 -5.67
CA SER A 780 -31.88 10.15 -5.35
C SER A 780 -32.31 10.38 -3.88
N GLN A 781 -31.45 10.92 -3.01
CA GLN A 781 -31.76 11.20 -1.61
C GLN A 781 -31.77 12.71 -1.37
N GLN A 782 -32.90 13.35 -1.68
CA GLN A 782 -33.09 14.82 -1.68
C GLN A 782 -32.54 15.51 -0.43
N GLN A 783 -32.87 14.97 0.76
CA GLN A 783 -32.39 15.44 2.07
C GLN A 783 -30.85 15.51 2.22
N LYS A 784 -30.10 14.82 1.34
CA LYS A 784 -28.64 14.77 1.32
C LYS A 784 -28.06 15.45 0.08
N LEU A 785 -28.86 15.68 -0.97
CA LEU A 785 -28.43 16.14 -2.27
C LEU A 785 -27.63 17.45 -2.20
N ARG A 786 -28.04 18.42 -1.36
CA ARG A 786 -27.30 19.67 -1.15
C ARG A 786 -25.84 19.45 -0.74
N SER A 787 -25.59 18.59 0.24
CA SER A 787 -24.23 18.28 0.74
C SER A 787 -23.39 17.47 -0.26
N ILE A 788 -24.06 16.68 -1.10
CA ILE A 788 -23.45 15.84 -2.13
C ILE A 788 -23.07 16.72 -3.34
N ALA A 789 -23.96 17.61 -3.75
CA ALA A 789 -23.74 18.63 -4.76
C ALA A 789 -22.54 19.53 -4.43
N GLN A 790 -22.47 20.05 -3.19
CA GLN A 790 -21.32 20.83 -2.72
C GLN A 790 -20.00 20.05 -2.87
N LYS A 791 -19.96 18.79 -2.44
CA LYS A 791 -18.76 17.92 -2.56
C LYS A 791 -18.41 17.59 -4.01
N ILE A 792 -19.41 17.47 -4.89
CA ILE A 792 -19.19 17.29 -6.34
C ILE A 792 -18.60 18.56 -6.95
N LEU A 793 -19.12 19.76 -6.64
CA LEU A 793 -18.57 21.01 -7.19
C LEU A 793 -17.11 21.27 -6.72
N LEU A 794 -16.78 20.99 -5.46
CA LEU A 794 -15.39 21.06 -4.97
C LEU A 794 -14.46 20.08 -5.73
N GLN A 795 -14.93 18.84 -5.98
CA GLN A 795 -14.21 17.88 -6.81
C GLN A 795 -14.10 18.34 -8.28
N VAL A 796 -15.14 18.93 -8.86
CA VAL A 796 -15.14 19.45 -10.24
C VAL A 796 -14.16 20.63 -10.38
N ASN A 797 -14.17 21.59 -9.45
CA ASN A 797 -13.22 22.70 -9.45
C ASN A 797 -11.76 22.18 -9.42
N SER A 798 -11.48 21.21 -8.54
CA SER A 798 -10.18 20.53 -8.46
C SER A 798 -9.77 19.84 -9.78
N LYS A 799 -10.73 19.24 -10.50
CA LYS A 799 -10.54 18.56 -11.78
C LYS A 799 -10.30 19.51 -12.96
N LEU A 800 -10.75 20.76 -12.85
CA LEU A 800 -10.56 21.81 -13.86
C LEU A 800 -9.23 22.56 -13.69
N GLY A 801 -8.60 22.46 -12.52
CA GLY A 801 -7.36 23.17 -12.15
C GLY A 801 -7.55 24.29 -11.12
N GLY A 802 -8.75 24.43 -10.55
CA GLY A 802 -9.01 25.36 -9.45
C GLY A 802 -8.39 24.89 -8.13
N GLU A 803 -8.24 25.83 -7.19
CA GLU A 803 -7.47 25.65 -5.96
C GLU A 803 -8.39 25.83 -4.76
N LEU A 804 -8.61 24.78 -3.95
CA LEU A 804 -9.62 24.84 -2.88
C LEU A 804 -9.12 25.59 -1.64
N TRP A 805 -8.13 25.00 -0.95
CA TRP A 805 -7.55 25.50 0.30
C TRP A 805 -6.07 25.12 0.40
N THR A 806 -5.33 25.82 1.25
CA THR A 806 -3.94 25.45 1.60
C THR A 806 -3.67 25.58 3.10
N VAL A 807 -2.44 25.29 3.52
CA VAL A 807 -1.90 25.53 4.88
C VAL A 807 -0.57 26.26 4.75
N SER A 808 -0.26 27.16 5.70
CA SER A 808 0.98 27.95 5.63
C SER A 808 2.24 27.07 5.78
N VAL A 809 3.10 27.04 4.77
CA VAL A 809 4.40 26.34 4.79
C VAL A 809 5.53 27.36 4.64
N PRO A 810 6.35 27.62 5.68
CA PRO A 810 7.37 28.66 5.66
C PRO A 810 8.67 28.22 4.95
N LEU A 811 8.57 27.60 3.78
CA LEU A 811 9.70 27.12 2.98
C LEU A 811 9.62 27.68 1.55
N LYS A 812 10.46 28.67 1.24
CA LYS A 812 10.57 29.25 -0.12
C LYS A 812 11.07 28.21 -1.13
N ASN A 813 10.58 28.31 -2.37
CA ASN A 813 11.03 27.55 -3.54
C ASN A 813 11.07 26.03 -3.29
N LEU A 814 9.99 25.53 -2.68
CA LEU A 814 9.76 24.12 -2.37
C LEU A 814 8.94 23.44 -3.48
N MET A 815 9.33 22.21 -3.82
CA MET A 815 8.51 21.22 -4.51
C MET A 815 8.29 20.01 -3.57
N VAL A 816 7.04 19.59 -3.39
CA VAL A 816 6.69 18.37 -2.67
C VAL A 816 6.16 17.34 -3.68
N ILE A 817 6.71 16.12 -3.63
CA ILE A 817 6.44 15.03 -4.57
C ILE A 817 5.83 13.85 -3.81
N GLY A 818 4.87 13.17 -4.41
CA GLY A 818 4.31 11.90 -3.97
C GLY A 818 4.49 10.83 -5.03
N VAL A 819 4.90 9.65 -4.59
CA VAL A 819 5.09 8.46 -5.42
C VAL A 819 4.42 7.27 -4.75
N ASP A 820 3.61 6.51 -5.48
CA ASP A 820 2.99 5.25 -5.04
C ASP A 820 2.93 4.28 -6.24
N VAL A 821 2.97 2.98 -5.97
CA VAL A 821 2.93 1.93 -7.00
C VAL A 821 1.70 1.06 -6.78
N HIS A 822 0.89 0.91 -7.84
CA HIS A 822 -0.26 0.04 -7.87
C HIS A 822 0.04 -1.21 -8.72
N HIS A 823 -0.31 -2.39 -8.22
CA HIS A 823 -0.18 -3.66 -8.94
C HIS A 823 -1.57 -4.23 -9.22
N ASP A 824 -1.92 -4.48 -10.48
CA ASP A 824 -3.16 -5.19 -10.82
C ASP A 824 -2.94 -6.71 -10.75
N THR A 825 -3.51 -7.35 -9.72
CA THR A 825 -3.41 -8.80 -9.54
C THR A 825 -4.35 -9.60 -10.46
N SER A 826 -5.13 -8.94 -11.32
CA SER A 826 -6.13 -9.57 -12.19
C SER A 826 -5.74 -9.74 -13.65
N ARG A 827 -4.85 -8.91 -14.19
CA ARG A 827 -4.36 -9.02 -15.59
C ARG A 827 -2.86 -8.77 -15.67
N SER A 828 -2.11 -9.78 -16.12
CA SER A 828 -0.69 -9.68 -16.49
C SER A 828 0.29 -9.11 -15.44
N HIS A 829 -0.10 -8.98 -14.17
CA HIS A 829 0.76 -8.52 -13.05
C HIS A 829 1.42 -7.14 -13.27
N GLN A 830 0.88 -6.28 -14.15
CA GLN A 830 1.56 -5.05 -14.54
C GLN A 830 1.59 -4.04 -13.38
N SER A 831 2.79 -3.57 -13.03
CA SER A 831 3.01 -2.50 -12.06
C SER A 831 2.76 -1.13 -12.71
N VAL A 832 2.11 -0.22 -11.99
CA VAL A 832 1.78 1.14 -12.45
C VAL A 832 2.20 2.13 -11.38
N MET A 833 3.22 2.93 -11.67
CA MET A 833 3.67 4.00 -10.79
C MET A 833 2.89 5.28 -11.09
N GLY A 834 2.39 5.93 -10.04
CA GLY A 834 1.84 7.28 -10.09
C GLY A 834 2.81 8.27 -9.44
N PHE A 835 3.05 9.39 -10.12
CA PHE A 835 3.90 10.49 -9.68
C PHE A 835 3.10 11.78 -9.66
N VAL A 836 3.13 12.52 -8.54
CA VAL A 836 2.44 13.82 -8.41
C VAL A 836 3.35 14.81 -7.68
N ALA A 837 3.61 15.98 -8.25
CA ALA A 837 4.51 17.01 -7.72
C ALA A 837 3.83 18.39 -7.66
N SER A 838 4.05 19.15 -6.59
CA SER A 838 3.53 20.52 -6.47
C SER A 838 4.32 21.50 -7.35
N VAL A 839 3.65 22.40 -8.06
CA VAL A 839 4.29 23.35 -9.01
C VAL A 839 4.18 24.83 -8.63
N ASN A 840 3.73 25.16 -7.42
CA ASN A 840 3.73 26.54 -6.91
C ASN A 840 4.05 26.61 -5.41
N SER A 841 4.45 27.80 -4.95
CA SER A 841 4.81 28.09 -3.55
C SER A 841 3.69 27.79 -2.54
N SER A 842 2.43 27.98 -2.92
CA SER A 842 1.26 27.66 -2.09
C SER A 842 0.97 26.16 -1.95
N LEU A 843 1.70 25.29 -2.67
CA LEU A 843 1.52 23.83 -2.69
C LEU A 843 0.09 23.38 -3.07
N THR A 844 -0.57 24.16 -3.92
CA THR A 844 -1.95 23.95 -4.37
C THR A 844 -2.03 23.39 -5.79
N ARG A 845 -1.12 23.78 -6.69
CA ARG A 845 -1.10 23.30 -8.08
C ARG A 845 -0.25 22.05 -8.19
N TRP A 846 -0.73 21.04 -8.93
CA TRP A 846 -0.11 19.72 -9.01
C TRP A 846 0.13 19.30 -10.46
N TYR A 847 1.36 18.89 -10.77
CA TYR A 847 1.71 18.20 -12.00
C TYR A 847 1.73 16.68 -11.75
N SER A 848 1.24 15.91 -12.71
CA SER A 848 0.97 14.47 -12.54
C SER A 848 1.41 13.64 -13.76
N ARG A 849 2.03 12.49 -13.50
CA ARG A 849 2.48 11.53 -14.51
C ARG A 849 2.30 10.09 -14.03
N VAL A 850 2.26 9.19 -14.99
CA VAL A 850 2.17 7.73 -14.81
C VAL A 850 3.30 7.11 -15.60
N THR A 851 3.83 5.98 -15.14
CA THR A 851 4.66 5.08 -15.95
C THR A 851 4.28 3.63 -15.67
N PHE A 852 4.17 2.83 -16.72
CA PHE A 852 3.95 1.38 -16.62
C PHE A 852 5.29 0.64 -16.51
N GLN A 853 5.30 -0.47 -15.76
CA GLN A 853 6.49 -1.22 -15.37
C GLN A 853 6.32 -2.72 -15.62
N ALA A 854 7.41 -3.48 -15.57
CA ALA A 854 7.38 -4.92 -15.77
C ALA A 854 6.73 -5.66 -14.58
N PRO A 855 6.18 -6.87 -14.80
CA PRO A 855 5.62 -7.69 -13.73
C PRO A 855 6.59 -7.98 -12.58
N ASN A 856 6.14 -7.69 -11.35
CA ASN A 856 6.92 -7.80 -10.10
C ASN A 856 8.16 -6.88 -10.02
N GLU A 857 8.28 -5.89 -10.91
CA GLU A 857 9.27 -4.83 -10.76
C GLU A 857 8.82 -3.87 -9.64
N GLU A 858 9.63 -3.78 -8.58
CA GLU A 858 9.40 -2.90 -7.42
C GLU A 858 10.21 -1.59 -7.50
N LEU A 859 11.25 -1.60 -8.34
CA LEU A 859 12.16 -0.48 -8.64
C LEU A 859 11.54 0.46 -9.69
N ILE A 860 11.51 1.76 -9.40
CA ILE A 860 10.89 2.73 -10.30
C ILE A 860 11.90 3.33 -11.30
N ASN A 861 12.10 2.63 -12.42
CA ASN A 861 12.88 3.15 -13.56
C ASN A 861 12.28 4.45 -14.17
N GLY A 862 10.98 4.67 -13.96
CA GLY A 862 10.25 5.84 -14.47
C GLY A 862 10.53 7.16 -13.76
N LEU A 863 11.19 7.16 -12.58
CA LEU A 863 11.39 8.36 -11.74
C LEU A 863 12.03 9.51 -12.52
N ARG A 864 13.07 9.22 -13.31
CA ARG A 864 13.83 10.24 -14.06
C ARG A 864 12.94 11.00 -15.06
N VAL A 865 12.08 10.29 -15.79
CA VAL A 865 11.19 10.88 -16.79
C VAL A 865 10.14 11.79 -16.12
N CYS A 866 9.57 11.34 -15.01
CA CYS A 866 8.56 12.11 -14.28
C CYS A 866 9.16 13.35 -13.59
N LEU A 867 10.32 13.23 -12.94
CA LEU A 867 10.98 14.35 -12.25
C LEU A 867 11.47 15.41 -13.24
N LEU A 868 12.11 15.02 -14.36
CA LEU A 868 12.52 15.98 -15.40
C LEU A 868 11.34 16.76 -15.99
N ALA A 869 10.19 16.09 -16.19
CA ALA A 869 8.98 16.75 -16.66
C ALA A 869 8.37 17.70 -15.61
N ALA A 870 8.39 17.30 -14.32
CA ALA A 870 7.90 18.14 -13.22
C ALA A 870 8.80 19.37 -12.97
N LEU A 871 10.12 19.23 -13.08
CA LEU A 871 11.08 20.34 -12.98
C LEU A 871 10.87 21.37 -14.10
N LYS A 872 10.68 20.90 -15.34
CA LYS A 872 10.28 21.77 -16.46
C LYS A 872 8.96 22.49 -16.18
N LYS A 873 7.94 21.78 -15.69
CA LYS A 873 6.65 22.42 -15.37
C LYS A 873 6.73 23.40 -14.20
N TYR A 874 7.61 23.17 -13.23
CA TYR A 874 7.89 24.14 -12.15
C TYR A 874 8.55 25.41 -12.71
N TYR A 875 9.52 25.26 -13.62
CA TYR A 875 10.16 26.39 -14.29
C TYR A 875 9.18 27.20 -15.16
N GLU A 876 8.28 26.53 -15.90
CA GLU A 876 7.20 27.19 -16.66
C GLU A 876 6.28 28.05 -15.77
N VAL A 877 6.05 27.66 -14.51
CA VAL A 877 5.09 28.30 -13.60
C VAL A 877 5.73 29.37 -12.70
N ASN A 878 7.02 29.23 -12.37
CA ASN A 878 7.71 30.09 -11.39
C ASN A 878 8.90 30.87 -11.98
N HIS A 879 9.26 30.63 -13.25
CA HIS A 879 10.47 31.15 -13.93
C HIS A 879 11.79 30.89 -13.18
N ASN A 880 11.79 29.89 -12.30
CA ASN A 880 12.94 29.40 -11.54
C ASN A 880 12.73 27.91 -11.22
N LEU A 881 13.80 27.19 -10.90
CA LEU A 881 13.76 25.80 -10.42
C LEU A 881 13.56 25.74 -8.89
N PRO A 882 13.04 24.63 -8.32
CA PRO A 882 12.85 24.51 -6.88
C PRO A 882 14.19 24.31 -6.15
N GLU A 883 14.52 25.21 -5.22
CA GLU A 883 15.69 25.06 -4.33
C GLU A 883 15.60 23.80 -3.43
N LYS A 884 14.38 23.35 -3.12
CA LYS A 884 14.11 22.29 -2.13
C LYS A 884 13.10 21.30 -2.70
N ILE A 885 13.42 20.01 -2.65
CA ILE A 885 12.56 18.93 -3.14
C ILE A 885 12.34 17.93 -2.00
N VAL A 886 11.08 17.65 -1.67
CA VAL A 886 10.70 16.67 -0.63
C VAL A 886 9.85 15.58 -1.26
N VAL A 887 10.38 14.36 -1.31
CA VAL A 887 9.73 13.19 -1.94
C VAL A 887 9.15 12.28 -0.87
N TYR A 888 7.84 12.04 -0.93
CA TYR A 888 7.16 11.04 -0.11
C TYR A 888 6.87 9.78 -0.96
N ARG A 889 7.54 8.67 -0.61
CA ARG A 889 7.50 7.38 -1.32
C ARG A 889 6.67 6.37 -0.54
N ASP A 890 5.44 6.14 -0.98
CA ASP A 890 4.53 5.13 -0.43
C ASP A 890 4.80 3.75 -1.08
N GLY A 891 4.32 2.67 -0.45
CA GLY A 891 4.37 1.30 -0.97
C GLY A 891 5.65 0.49 -0.67
N VAL A 892 6.58 1.00 0.14
CA VAL A 892 7.89 0.36 0.41
C VAL A 892 7.93 -0.33 1.78
N SER A 893 8.44 -1.56 1.84
CA SER A 893 8.62 -2.34 3.08
C SER A 893 10.05 -2.28 3.62
N ASP A 894 10.26 -2.70 4.87
CA ASP A 894 11.54 -2.63 5.60
C ASP A 894 12.70 -3.28 4.82
N GLY A 895 12.44 -4.38 4.12
CA GLY A 895 13.43 -5.10 3.31
C GLY A 895 13.85 -4.38 2.02
N GLN A 896 13.14 -3.32 1.61
CA GLN A 896 13.38 -2.54 0.40
C GLN A 896 13.98 -1.15 0.69
N LEU A 897 14.15 -0.74 1.95
CA LEU A 897 14.64 0.61 2.30
C LEU A 897 16.03 0.89 1.69
N LYS A 898 16.96 -0.06 1.81
CA LYS A 898 18.29 0.02 1.18
C LYS A 898 18.24 -0.01 -0.35
N MET A 899 17.21 -0.63 -0.93
CA MET A 899 17.01 -0.62 -2.39
C MET A 899 16.56 0.76 -2.87
N VAL A 900 15.67 1.44 -2.15
CA VAL A 900 15.28 2.84 -2.44
C VAL A 900 16.50 3.75 -2.31
N GLU A 901 17.23 3.67 -1.19
CA GLU A 901 18.47 4.41 -0.93
C GLU A 901 19.51 4.24 -2.05
N GLN A 902 19.81 3.00 -2.45
CA GLN A 902 20.91 2.70 -3.39
C GLN A 902 20.54 2.83 -4.87
N TYR A 903 19.25 2.77 -5.23
CA TYR A 903 18.82 2.74 -6.64
C TYR A 903 17.77 3.79 -7.02
N GLU A 904 16.82 4.17 -6.16
CA GLU A 904 15.85 5.23 -6.48
C GLU A 904 16.44 6.63 -6.27
N ILE A 905 17.13 6.87 -5.15
CA ILE A 905 17.65 8.21 -4.81
C ILE A 905 18.72 8.69 -5.81
N PRO A 906 19.69 7.87 -6.26
CA PRO A 906 20.65 8.29 -7.29
C PRO A 906 20.02 8.58 -8.66
N GLN A 907 18.85 8.01 -8.98
CA GLN A 907 18.11 8.37 -10.20
C GLN A 907 17.48 9.76 -10.10
N LEU A 908 17.03 10.17 -8.90
CA LEU A 908 16.54 11.53 -8.65
C LEU A 908 17.69 12.56 -8.77
N ILE A 909 18.85 12.26 -8.20
CA ILE A 909 20.04 13.13 -8.25
C ILE A 909 20.50 13.33 -9.72
N LYS A 910 20.53 12.27 -10.52
CA LYS A 910 20.81 12.30 -11.98
C LYS A 910 19.79 13.06 -12.84
N CYS A 911 18.75 13.63 -12.24
CA CYS A 911 17.86 14.60 -12.90
C CYS A 911 18.38 16.03 -12.77
N PHE A 912 19.17 16.33 -11.74
CA PHE A 912 19.66 17.68 -11.47
C PHE A 912 20.81 18.04 -12.42
N GLU A 913 21.70 17.07 -12.68
CA GLU A 913 22.74 17.08 -13.73
C GLU A 913 22.24 17.49 -15.12
N THR A 914 20.94 17.37 -15.41
CA THR A 914 20.32 17.77 -16.69
C THR A 914 20.13 19.30 -16.81
N PHE A 915 20.34 20.06 -15.73
CA PHE A 915 20.24 21.52 -15.70
C PHE A 915 21.59 22.13 -15.25
N PRO A 916 22.18 23.09 -16.00
CA PRO A 916 23.46 23.69 -15.62
C PRO A 916 23.42 24.34 -14.23
N SER A 917 24.44 24.09 -13.41
CA SER A 917 24.65 24.70 -12.08
C SER A 917 23.48 24.54 -11.10
N TYR A 918 22.70 23.45 -11.22
CA TYR A 918 21.49 23.23 -10.42
C TYR A 918 21.69 22.13 -9.36
N GLU A 919 21.85 22.55 -8.11
CA GLU A 919 22.04 21.66 -6.94
C GLU A 919 20.92 21.84 -5.90
N PRO A 920 19.72 21.28 -6.11
CA PRO A 920 18.61 21.40 -5.19
C PRO A 920 18.81 20.54 -3.93
N LYS A 921 18.32 21.04 -2.81
CA LYS A 921 18.29 20.32 -1.53
C LYS A 921 17.20 19.25 -1.54
N LEU A 922 17.58 17.99 -1.41
CA LEU A 922 16.69 16.83 -1.56
C LEU A 922 16.41 16.16 -0.20
N VAL A 923 15.15 15.83 0.04
CA VAL A 923 14.69 14.98 1.15
C VAL A 923 13.85 13.84 0.59
N VAL A 924 14.10 12.61 1.05
CA VAL A 924 13.33 11.42 0.64
C VAL A 924 12.82 10.71 1.88
N ILE A 925 11.49 10.60 1.98
CA ILE A 925 10.76 10.04 3.12
C ILE A 925 9.91 8.86 2.62
N VAL A 926 10.21 7.66 3.08
CA VAL A 926 9.36 6.48 2.86
C VAL A 926 8.14 6.55 3.78
N VAL A 927 6.96 6.29 3.23
CA VAL A 927 5.66 6.35 3.91
C VAL A 927 5.09 4.94 4.05
N GLN A 928 5.07 4.42 5.28
CA GLN A 928 4.59 3.10 5.62
C GLN A 928 3.22 3.15 6.32
N LYS A 929 2.16 3.01 5.51
CA LYS A 929 0.76 3.00 5.99
C LYS A 929 0.29 1.65 6.58
N ARG A 930 0.96 0.53 6.26
CA ARG A 930 0.55 -0.86 6.61
C ARG A 930 1.51 -1.51 7.63
N ILE A 931 1.45 -1.06 8.87
CA ILE A 931 2.32 -1.48 9.98
C ILE A 931 1.57 -2.32 11.04
N SER A 932 2.30 -2.96 11.96
CA SER A 932 1.74 -3.66 13.14
C SER A 932 1.69 -2.80 14.40
N THR A 933 2.24 -1.58 14.37
CA THR A 933 2.27 -0.65 15.50
C THR A 933 0.89 -0.04 15.72
N THR A 934 0.42 -0.11 16.96
CA THR A 934 -0.84 0.44 17.45
C THR A 934 -0.55 1.28 18.69
N LEU A 935 -1.12 2.48 18.73
CA LEU A 935 -0.96 3.48 19.79
C LEU A 935 -2.30 3.74 20.49
N TYR A 936 -2.25 4.08 21.77
CA TYR A 936 -3.41 4.35 22.61
C TYR A 936 -3.21 5.65 23.40
N SER A 937 -4.23 6.49 23.52
CA SER A 937 -4.27 7.53 24.55
C SER A 937 -4.51 6.86 25.90
N CYS A 938 -3.71 7.18 26.91
CA CYS A 938 -3.96 6.75 28.29
C CYS A 938 -4.50 7.94 29.08
N SER A 939 -5.79 7.91 29.41
CA SER A 939 -6.47 9.01 30.09
C SER A 939 -7.37 8.43 31.18
N SER A 940 -7.08 8.75 32.45
CA SER A 940 -7.85 8.28 33.61
C SER A 940 -8.11 6.76 33.61
N ASN A 941 -7.07 5.97 33.34
CA ASN A 941 -7.09 4.50 33.19
C ASN A 941 -7.91 3.92 32.01
N ALA A 942 -8.49 4.75 31.14
CA ALA A 942 -9.13 4.32 29.90
C ALA A 942 -8.16 4.38 28.70
N PHE A 943 -8.27 3.41 27.78
CA PHE A 943 -7.43 3.31 26.57
C PHE A 943 -8.19 3.77 25.31
N GLY A 944 -8.06 5.07 25.02
CA GLY A 944 -8.66 5.71 23.84
C GLY A 944 -7.78 5.68 22.60
N ALA A 945 -8.29 6.20 21.48
CA ALA A 945 -7.45 6.55 20.34
C ALA A 945 -6.63 7.83 20.64
N PRO A 946 -5.35 7.92 20.25
CA PRO A 946 -4.57 9.15 20.39
C PRO A 946 -5.17 10.32 19.58
N PRO A 947 -5.03 11.57 20.05
CA PRO A 947 -5.51 12.73 19.30
C PRO A 947 -4.72 12.95 18.00
N PRO A 948 -5.31 13.62 17.00
CA PRO A 948 -4.62 13.94 15.76
C PRO A 948 -3.41 14.84 16.00
N GLY A 949 -2.37 14.66 15.19
CA GLY A 949 -1.08 15.33 15.39
C GLY A 949 -0.17 14.66 16.43
N THR A 950 -0.59 13.57 17.09
CA THR A 950 0.29 12.79 17.98
C THR A 950 1.47 12.19 17.19
N VAL A 951 2.68 12.49 17.62
CA VAL A 951 3.96 11.97 17.12
C VAL A 951 4.62 11.10 18.19
N VAL A 952 5.24 10.01 17.73
CA VAL A 952 6.16 9.17 18.50
C VAL A 952 7.40 8.93 17.65
N ASP A 953 8.55 9.41 18.12
CA ASP A 953 9.83 9.45 17.39
C ASP A 953 10.99 8.88 18.20
N HIS A 954 10.70 8.07 19.22
CA HIS A 954 11.67 7.33 20.01
C HIS A 954 11.08 6.05 20.61
N THR A 955 11.94 5.23 21.22
CA THR A 955 11.70 3.97 21.94
C THR A 955 11.16 2.80 21.10
N VAL A 956 10.13 3.02 20.27
CA VAL A 956 9.47 1.99 19.44
C VAL A 956 9.90 2.01 17.97
N THR A 957 10.94 2.79 17.66
CA THR A 957 11.37 3.22 16.32
C THR A 957 12.69 2.56 15.89
N HIS A 958 13.12 2.75 14.64
CA HIS A 958 14.34 2.15 14.11
C HIS A 958 15.61 2.82 14.66
N LYS A 959 16.60 2.03 15.04
CA LYS A 959 17.86 2.56 15.58
C LYS A 959 18.67 3.36 14.55
N ASP A 960 18.72 2.85 13.33
CA ASP A 960 19.68 3.27 12.29
C ASP A 960 19.12 4.32 11.31
N TRP A 961 17.86 4.74 11.49
CA TRP A 961 17.16 5.66 10.59
C TRP A 961 16.58 6.88 11.31
N MET A 962 16.38 7.96 10.56
CA MET A 962 15.66 9.15 10.99
C MET A 962 14.14 8.95 10.74
N ASP A 963 13.49 8.25 11.66
CA ASP A 963 12.09 7.82 11.53
C ASP A 963 11.15 8.33 12.65
N PHE A 964 9.85 8.35 12.36
CA PHE A 964 8.79 8.68 13.32
C PHE A 964 7.43 8.09 12.92
N TYR A 965 6.57 7.84 13.92
CA TYR A 965 5.15 7.57 13.76
C TYR A 965 4.35 8.86 13.91
N LEU A 966 3.33 9.07 13.07
CA LEU A 966 2.40 10.21 13.15
C LEU A 966 0.94 9.76 13.01
N MET A 967 0.14 10.12 14.01
CA MET A 967 -1.32 10.02 14.04
C MET A 967 -1.94 11.22 13.31
N ALA A 968 -1.83 11.27 11.98
CA ALA A 968 -2.23 12.45 11.22
C ALA A 968 -3.76 12.72 11.20
N HIS A 969 -4.62 11.80 11.66
CA HIS A 969 -6.07 11.86 11.44
C HIS A 969 -6.89 11.35 12.63
N GLN A 970 -8.13 11.84 12.76
CA GLN A 970 -9.06 11.42 13.82
C GLN A 970 -9.69 10.05 13.56
N ILE A 971 -9.67 9.19 14.58
CA ILE A 971 -10.22 7.84 14.54
C ILE A 971 -11.58 7.83 15.26
N ARG A 972 -12.62 7.39 14.54
CA ARG A 972 -14.01 7.39 15.05
C ARG A 972 -14.40 6.09 15.75
N GLN A 973 -13.76 4.97 15.39
CA GLN A 973 -13.95 3.64 15.97
C GLN A 973 -12.69 2.81 15.74
N GLY A 974 -12.38 1.89 16.65
CA GLY A 974 -11.19 1.04 16.58
C GLY A 974 -9.97 1.62 17.32
N CYS A 975 -8.80 1.03 17.09
CA CYS A 975 -7.54 1.40 17.75
C CYS A 975 -6.72 2.45 16.97
N GLY A 976 -5.75 3.08 17.64
CA GLY A 976 -4.89 4.10 17.04
C GLY A 976 -3.83 3.53 16.09
N PHE A 977 -4.08 3.59 14.78
CA PHE A 977 -3.10 3.18 13.76
C PHE A 977 -2.36 4.40 13.18
N PRO A 978 -1.09 4.65 13.58
CA PRO A 978 -0.28 5.70 12.95
C PRO A 978 0.11 5.33 11.51
N THR A 979 0.63 6.31 10.79
CA THR A 979 1.50 6.07 9.63
C THR A 979 2.95 6.27 10.06
N HIS A 980 3.83 5.41 9.57
CA HIS A 980 5.26 5.43 9.85
C HIS A 980 6.01 6.15 8.72
N TYR A 981 6.98 6.99 9.06
CA TYR A 981 7.72 7.85 8.15
C TYR A 981 9.21 7.68 8.38
N ILE A 982 9.96 7.31 7.34
CA ILE A 982 11.40 7.01 7.43
C ILE A 982 12.15 7.94 6.46
N SER A 983 12.92 8.90 6.98
CA SER A 983 13.77 9.77 6.17
C SER A 983 15.05 9.04 5.78
N LEU A 984 15.15 8.60 4.53
CA LEU A 984 16.33 7.91 3.99
C LEU A 984 17.42 8.88 3.51
N TYR A 985 17.06 10.13 3.19
CA TYR A 985 17.99 11.14 2.67
C TYR A 985 17.49 12.55 2.99
N ASN A 986 18.40 13.48 3.32
CA ASN A 986 18.06 14.84 3.76
C ASN A 986 19.25 15.81 3.60
N THR A 987 19.57 16.24 2.38
CA THR A 987 20.56 17.33 2.14
C THR A 987 19.98 18.72 2.39
N ALA A 988 18.69 18.81 2.75
CA ALA A 988 18.04 20.05 3.15
C ALA A 988 18.34 20.50 4.59
N ASN A 989 19.00 19.63 5.39
CA ASN A 989 19.24 19.84 6.82
C ASN A 989 17.95 20.19 7.60
N LEU A 990 16.82 19.59 7.20
CA LEU A 990 15.56 19.73 7.94
C LEU A 990 15.67 18.95 9.26
N THR A 991 15.40 19.62 10.37
CA THR A 991 15.36 19.01 11.72
C THR A 991 14.18 18.03 11.85
N PRO A 992 14.17 17.15 12.87
CA PRO A 992 13.02 16.28 13.16
C PRO A 992 11.69 17.04 13.22
N ASP A 993 11.65 18.18 13.92
CA ASP A 993 10.45 19.03 13.99
C ASP A 993 10.03 19.58 12.62
N HIS A 994 10.97 19.91 11.73
CA HIS A 994 10.65 20.36 10.38
C HIS A 994 10.06 19.23 9.53
N LEU A 995 10.64 18.02 9.59
CA LEU A 995 10.13 16.84 8.88
C LEU A 995 8.73 16.44 9.38
N GLN A 996 8.54 16.37 10.70
CA GLN A 996 7.28 16.01 11.35
C GLN A 996 6.17 17.00 11.03
N ARG A 997 6.43 18.31 11.19
CA ARG A 997 5.43 19.36 10.90
C ARG A 997 5.13 19.52 9.42
N LEU A 998 6.12 19.40 8.53
CA LEU A 998 5.87 19.41 7.08
C LEU A 998 4.99 18.23 6.68
N THR A 999 5.27 17.03 7.21
CA THR A 999 4.46 15.82 6.97
C THR A 999 3.02 16.02 7.44
N PHE A 1000 2.81 16.54 8.66
CA PHE A 1000 1.47 16.82 9.19
C PHE A 1000 0.72 17.87 8.35
N LYS A 1001 1.38 18.96 7.94
CA LYS A 1001 0.82 19.96 7.01
C LYS A 1001 0.39 19.32 5.69
N MET A 1002 1.21 18.45 5.09
CA MET A 1002 0.84 17.76 3.84
C MET A 1002 -0.37 16.83 3.98
N CYS A 1003 -0.67 16.32 5.17
CA CYS A 1003 -1.89 15.55 5.44
C CYS A 1003 -3.19 16.36 5.44
N HIS A 1004 -3.12 17.70 5.37
CA HIS A 1004 -4.28 18.60 5.28
C HIS A 1004 -4.66 18.97 3.82
N LEU A 1005 -3.82 18.66 2.82
CA LEU A 1005 -3.97 19.19 1.45
C LEU A 1005 -4.73 18.27 0.46
N TYR A 1006 -5.44 17.24 0.94
CA TYR A 1006 -6.16 16.30 0.06
C TYR A 1006 -7.62 16.74 -0.17
N TRP A 1007 -7.83 17.52 -1.22
CA TRP A 1007 -9.08 18.24 -1.51
C TRP A 1007 -10.36 17.39 -1.66
N ASN A 1008 -10.22 16.09 -1.90
CA ASN A 1008 -11.34 15.14 -1.90
C ASN A 1008 -11.90 14.85 -0.49
N TRP A 1009 -11.30 15.40 0.58
CA TRP A 1009 -11.74 15.28 1.96
C TRP A 1009 -11.40 16.56 2.74
N PRO A 1010 -12.38 17.41 3.10
CA PRO A 1010 -12.17 18.61 3.91
C PRO A 1010 -11.96 18.25 5.38
N GLY A 1011 -10.78 17.70 5.65
CA GLY A 1011 -10.28 17.24 6.94
C GLY A 1011 -8.89 16.62 6.77
N THR A 1012 -8.25 16.24 7.87
CA THR A 1012 -6.96 15.53 7.81
C THR A 1012 -7.10 14.10 7.28
N ILE A 1013 -6.11 13.61 6.52
CA ILE A 1013 -5.97 12.21 6.13
C ILE A 1013 -4.70 11.56 6.73
N SER A 1014 -4.59 10.23 6.69
CA SER A 1014 -3.52 9.48 7.38
C SER A 1014 -2.13 9.60 6.74
N VAL A 1015 -2.05 9.91 5.45
CA VAL A 1015 -0.83 10.01 4.62
C VAL A 1015 -0.78 11.38 3.92
N PRO A 1016 0.38 11.87 3.48
CA PRO A 1016 0.47 13.12 2.73
C PRO A 1016 -0.44 13.14 1.51
N ALA A 1017 -1.09 14.28 1.26
CA ALA A 1017 -1.90 14.52 0.06
C ALA A 1017 -1.18 14.14 -1.25
N PRO A 1018 0.10 14.49 -1.49
CA PRO A 1018 0.85 14.02 -2.66
C PRO A 1018 0.85 12.48 -2.83
N CYS A 1019 1.11 11.70 -1.77
CA CYS A 1019 0.99 10.23 -1.84
C CYS A 1019 -0.44 9.78 -2.14
N LYS A 1020 -1.44 10.46 -1.57
CA LYS A 1020 -2.85 10.11 -1.81
C LYS A 1020 -3.30 10.42 -3.24
N TYR A 1021 -2.75 11.47 -3.85
CA TYR A 1021 -2.94 11.79 -5.26
C TYR A 1021 -2.21 10.78 -6.16
N ALA A 1022 -0.94 10.44 -5.87
CA ALA A 1022 -0.19 9.41 -6.57
C ALA A 1022 -0.92 8.05 -6.57
N HIS A 1023 -1.39 7.57 -5.41
CA HIS A 1023 -2.22 6.37 -5.29
C HIS A 1023 -3.48 6.45 -6.15
N LYS A 1024 -4.17 7.59 -6.16
CA LYS A 1024 -5.42 7.78 -6.92
C LYS A 1024 -5.18 7.72 -8.42
N LEU A 1025 -4.10 8.35 -8.89
CA LEU A 1025 -3.65 8.35 -10.28
C LEU A 1025 -3.19 6.95 -10.75
N ALA A 1026 -2.36 6.28 -9.94
CA ALA A 1026 -1.90 4.91 -10.20
C ALA A 1026 -3.07 3.92 -10.24
N TYR A 1027 -3.99 4.00 -9.28
CA TYR A 1027 -5.19 3.16 -9.24
C TYR A 1027 -6.13 3.41 -10.44
N LEU A 1028 -6.38 4.67 -10.82
CA LEU A 1028 -7.17 4.96 -12.02
C LEU A 1028 -6.54 4.33 -13.28
N SER A 1029 -5.22 4.51 -13.42
CA SER A 1029 -4.49 4.15 -14.62
C SER A 1029 -4.30 2.64 -14.74
N GLY A 1030 -3.98 1.95 -13.64
CA GLY A 1030 -3.85 0.49 -13.60
C GLY A 1030 -5.20 -0.24 -13.63
N GLN A 1031 -6.19 0.17 -12.84
CA GLN A 1031 -7.45 -0.58 -12.70
C GLN A 1031 -8.46 -0.30 -13.82
N TYR A 1032 -8.47 0.90 -14.41
CA TYR A 1032 -9.55 1.32 -15.34
C TYR A 1032 -9.09 1.83 -16.71
N LEU A 1033 -7.89 2.42 -16.85
CA LEU A 1033 -7.39 2.89 -18.15
C LEU A 1033 -6.58 1.81 -18.89
N HIS A 1034 -5.66 1.15 -18.18
CA HIS A 1034 -4.58 0.30 -18.71
C HIS A 1034 -3.73 1.01 -19.79
N SER A 1035 -3.54 2.31 -19.64
CA SER A 1035 -2.76 3.18 -20.54
C SER A 1035 -2.36 4.46 -19.80
N GLU A 1036 -1.35 5.19 -20.29
CA GLU A 1036 -0.97 6.49 -19.71
C GLU A 1036 -2.04 7.56 -20.03
N PRO A 1037 -2.44 8.38 -19.04
CA PRO A 1037 -3.31 9.53 -19.30
C PRO A 1037 -2.66 10.55 -20.24
N ALA A 1038 -3.49 11.15 -21.09
CA ALA A 1038 -3.07 12.18 -22.04
C ALA A 1038 -2.47 13.42 -21.34
N THR A 1039 -1.33 13.88 -21.84
CA THR A 1039 -0.50 14.90 -21.17
C THR A 1039 -1.19 16.26 -20.94
N GLN A 1040 -2.22 16.59 -21.72
CA GLN A 1040 -3.05 17.80 -21.59
C GLN A 1040 -3.87 17.86 -20.28
N LEU A 1041 -3.93 16.75 -19.54
CA LEU A 1041 -4.54 16.65 -18.21
C LEU A 1041 -3.52 16.66 -17.06
N SER A 1042 -2.21 16.64 -17.35
CA SER A 1042 -1.16 16.45 -16.35
C SER A 1042 -1.09 17.56 -15.28
N ASP A 1043 -1.55 18.76 -15.59
CA ASP A 1043 -1.62 19.94 -14.71
C ASP A 1043 -2.88 20.00 -13.82
N LYS A 1044 -3.76 18.97 -13.87
CA LYS A 1044 -5.07 18.94 -13.22
C LYS A 1044 -5.25 17.70 -12.35
N LEU A 1045 -6.10 17.78 -11.33
CA LEU A 1045 -6.48 16.63 -10.50
C LEU A 1045 -7.64 15.83 -11.13
N PHE A 1046 -7.54 15.54 -12.44
CA PHE A 1046 -8.59 14.87 -13.25
C PHE A 1046 -9.01 13.48 -12.73
N PHE A 1047 -8.13 12.86 -11.94
CA PHE A 1047 -8.20 11.47 -11.44
C PHE A 1047 -8.94 11.30 -10.10
N LEU A 1048 -9.55 12.36 -9.55
CA LEU A 1048 -10.21 12.35 -8.24
C LEU A 1048 -11.56 11.61 -8.17
#